data_AF-A0A1Y1KQ33-F1
#
_entry.id   AF-A0A1Y1KQ33-F1
#
_cell.length_a   1.000
_cell.length_b   1.000
_cell.length_c   1.000
_cell.angle_alpha   90.00
_cell.angle_beta   90.00
_cell.angle_gamma   90.00
#
_symmetry.space_group_name_H-M   'P 1'
#
loop_
_entity.id
_entity.type
_entity.pdbx_description
1 polymer ?
#
loop_
_entity_poly.entity_id
_entity_poly.type
_entity_poly.pdbx_seq_one_letter_code
_entity_poly.pdbx_strand_id
1 'polypeptide(L)'
;MDKFLINFILIIISLILFLRGFFPVQYTSGNDSARPTQLNGIEFNLEQLYKPEVDRLVFIIVDALRWDFITQQNFPNLAPAFHQHGCMHKVHVQSPTVTLPRIKALTTGRVPQFLDVVLNLVGTNKLNDSILHQAKNAGKRIIFYGDDTWLKLYPDVFERWEGVTSFFVNDYTEVDNNVTSNVLNELSNSDWDIMVLHYLGLDHIGHVHGPFSPLVQPKLQEMDKVFKRIYDETKVWNKKTLVVVTGDHGMKDSGGHGGATYAETYVPFIAVGLPCVNGSIKQIDIPATLSVLLGLELPSSSIGRPVLNMLVGLSQDRQLYILNYVSSLIKSISDQYEEILNDATSYHYKFMVSNSTKDATSAQIQYQAYINMVTENLLHVSAVQDDYTLLVSILALLNLLCVVFSNLCFLGDGTTTQLAVTLILIIQLLPTLLLTSVLSIALLLYFLLQNVVKVARCVKPNDNGIFIICTVLYLSSLQSSSFIEEEHQTWYFMLGTCILLKGYKLKHFQMLPILIFIRFIRTMNPSGDKWSHLPTLSSWFVLEENYVFYQILFCSSLMLIYFCCNKLLKRHSLVIPLILIFIYVFHTCFEKSPTVGKFIWLGIGFNFLLELYRFKNYADQFVVCWILLCSLLIRPHNLVLIPICLFSCALVQNYLKNSLHITMITLLIGKVFFFAQGNGNSFASVDVASGYVGLQSYVPSIVFLQIVCHTYTFPVLVTLFTITTHSRLVWEISIFFRTLTLVTTCTAILIQRHHLFVWSVFAPKLLVESFNCIELLVELLIFKFIKLSKCNSIQTDVNKVNVY
;
A
#
# COMPACT_ATOMS: atom_id res chain seq x y z
N MET A 1 -8.29 -23.27 24.17
CA MET A 1 -7.67 -22.73 22.93
C MET A 1 -8.71 -22.55 21.83
N ASP A 2 -9.70 -23.44 21.70
CA ASP A 2 -10.70 -23.30 20.63
C ASP A 2 -11.55 -22.02 20.75
N LYS A 3 -11.78 -21.52 21.97
CA LYS A 3 -12.39 -20.20 22.20
C LYS A 3 -11.58 -19.03 21.61
N PHE A 4 -10.24 -19.10 21.64
CA PHE A 4 -9.39 -18.06 21.05
C PHE A 4 -9.52 -18.06 19.52
N LEU A 5 -9.54 -19.26 18.92
CA LEU A 5 -9.72 -19.41 17.49
C LEU A 5 -11.08 -18.87 17.02
N ILE A 6 -12.16 -19.16 17.74
CA ILE A 6 -13.50 -18.60 17.45
C ILE A 6 -13.48 -17.06 17.52
N ASN A 7 -12.83 -16.48 18.53
CA ASN A 7 -12.70 -15.03 18.64
C ASN A 7 -11.98 -14.44 17.43
N PHE A 8 -10.85 -15.03 16.99
CA PHE A 8 -10.14 -14.54 15.81
C PHE A 8 -10.98 -14.66 14.53
N ILE A 9 -11.68 -15.78 14.33
CA ILE A 9 -12.57 -15.95 13.18
C ILE A 9 -13.63 -14.84 13.15
N LEU A 10 -14.23 -14.53 14.30
CA LEU A 10 -15.17 -13.42 14.44
C LEU A 10 -14.55 -12.04 14.15
N ILE A 11 -13.33 -11.77 14.63
CA ILE A 11 -12.58 -10.54 14.30
C ILE A 11 -12.42 -10.43 12.79
N ILE A 12 -11.93 -11.50 12.14
CA ILE A 12 -11.65 -11.52 10.71
C ILE A 12 -12.93 -11.33 9.89
N ILE A 13 -14.03 -12.01 10.23
CA ILE A 13 -15.30 -11.82 9.50
C ILE A 13 -15.81 -10.38 9.68
N SER A 14 -15.79 -9.85 10.91
CA SER A 14 -16.22 -8.47 11.18
C SER A 14 -15.36 -7.46 10.43
N LEU A 15 -14.06 -7.70 10.36
CA LEU A 15 -13.11 -6.89 9.63
C LEU A 15 -13.33 -6.95 8.11
N ILE A 16 -13.57 -8.13 7.54
CA ILE A 16 -13.91 -8.29 6.11
C ILE A 16 -15.16 -7.48 5.77
N LEU A 17 -16.19 -7.54 6.62
CA LEU A 17 -17.39 -6.73 6.44
C LEU A 17 -17.07 -5.24 6.54
N PHE A 18 -16.29 -4.80 7.53
CA PHE A 18 -15.87 -3.40 7.64
C PHE A 18 -15.12 -2.95 6.37
N LEU A 19 -14.12 -3.72 5.92
CA LEU A 19 -13.34 -3.42 4.71
C LEU A 19 -14.23 -3.36 3.46
N ARG A 20 -15.21 -4.26 3.33
CA ARG A 20 -16.19 -4.25 2.23
C ARG A 20 -17.07 -3.00 2.27
N GLY A 21 -17.52 -2.57 3.45
CA GLY A 21 -18.31 -1.36 3.58
C GLY A 21 -17.48 -0.09 3.40
N PHE A 22 -16.21 -0.12 3.79
CA PHE A 22 -15.30 1.03 3.78
C PHE A 22 -14.68 1.28 2.40
N PHE A 23 -14.31 0.23 1.69
CA PHE A 23 -13.76 0.34 0.34
C PHE A 23 -14.87 0.20 -0.69
N PRO A 24 -15.21 1.29 -1.42
CA PRO A 24 -16.26 1.24 -2.41
C PRO A 24 -15.90 0.24 -3.52
N VAL A 25 -16.80 -0.70 -3.79
CA VAL A 25 -16.68 -1.61 -4.93
C VAL A 25 -17.67 -1.16 -5.98
N GLN A 26 -17.23 -0.33 -6.93
CA GLN A 26 -18.06 0.04 -8.08
C GLN A 26 -17.80 -0.91 -9.24
N TYR A 27 -18.79 -1.73 -9.56
CA TYR A 27 -18.90 -2.40 -10.86
C TYR A 27 -19.65 -1.47 -11.81
N THR A 28 -18.94 -0.56 -12.47
CA THR A 28 -19.50 0.06 -13.68
C THR A 28 -19.18 -0.85 -14.86
N SER A 29 -20.12 -1.72 -15.23
CA SER A 29 -20.16 -2.21 -16.60
C SER A 29 -20.60 -1.04 -17.46
N GLY A 30 -19.64 -0.27 -17.98
CA GLY A 30 -19.94 0.66 -19.06
C GLY A 30 -20.48 -0.18 -20.21
N ASN A 31 -21.77 -0.02 -20.53
CA ASN A 31 -22.28 -0.51 -21.80
C ASN A 31 -21.46 0.16 -22.91
N ASP A 32 -21.25 -0.53 -24.03
CA ASP A 32 -20.54 0.02 -25.20
C ASP A 32 -21.22 1.32 -25.65
N SER A 33 -20.69 2.47 -25.22
CA SER A 33 -21.20 3.78 -25.59
C SER A 33 -20.54 4.19 -26.90
N ALA A 34 -21.16 3.83 -28.01
CA ALA A 34 -20.72 4.26 -29.33
C ALA A 34 -20.78 5.79 -29.49
N ARG A 35 -19.94 6.34 -30.36
CA ARG A 35 -19.99 7.73 -30.81
C ARG A 35 -21.42 8.17 -31.19
N PRO A 36 -21.92 9.33 -30.70
CA PRO A 36 -23.18 9.89 -31.15
C PRO A 36 -23.15 10.18 -32.65
N THR A 37 -24.16 9.69 -33.38
CA THR A 37 -24.29 9.87 -34.83
C THR A 37 -25.24 11.00 -35.21
N GLN A 38 -26.08 11.46 -34.28
CA GLN A 38 -27.05 12.53 -34.52
C GLN A 38 -27.35 13.35 -33.26
N LEU A 39 -27.86 14.56 -33.44
CA LEU A 39 -28.41 15.42 -32.39
C LEU A 39 -29.75 16.00 -32.83
N ASN A 40 -30.82 15.70 -32.08
CA ASN A 40 -32.20 16.14 -32.38
C ASN A 40 -32.62 15.91 -33.85
N GLY A 41 -32.24 14.77 -34.42
CA GLY A 41 -32.56 14.38 -35.80
C GLY A 41 -31.65 14.96 -36.88
N ILE A 42 -30.64 15.77 -36.54
CA ILE A 42 -29.58 16.19 -37.46
C ILE A 42 -28.41 15.21 -37.34
N GLU A 43 -28.02 14.58 -38.44
CA GLU A 43 -26.87 13.67 -38.49
C GLU A 43 -25.54 14.44 -38.42
N PHE A 44 -24.58 13.89 -37.67
CA PHE A 44 -23.22 14.39 -37.59
C PHE A 44 -22.37 13.81 -38.73
N ASN A 45 -21.61 14.67 -39.42
CA ASN A 45 -20.57 14.21 -40.32
C ASN A 45 -19.32 13.79 -39.52
N LEU A 46 -19.28 12.52 -39.11
CA LEU A 46 -18.21 12.00 -38.24
C LEU A 46 -16.82 12.03 -38.90
N GLU A 47 -16.74 11.87 -40.23
CA GLU A 47 -15.47 11.95 -40.96
C GLU A 47 -14.81 13.33 -40.84
N GLN A 48 -15.63 14.37 -40.72
CA GLN A 48 -15.15 15.74 -40.54
C GLN A 48 -14.99 16.11 -39.06
N LEU A 49 -15.96 15.71 -38.22
CA LEU A 49 -16.05 16.18 -36.84
C LEU A 49 -15.10 15.44 -35.89
N TYR A 50 -14.85 14.15 -36.12
CA TYR A 50 -14.08 13.29 -35.22
C TYR A 50 -12.98 12.51 -35.93
N LYS A 51 -12.11 13.26 -36.62
CA LYS A 51 -10.88 12.76 -37.24
C LYS A 51 -9.67 12.89 -36.29
N PRO A 52 -8.63 12.05 -36.46
CA PRO A 52 -7.38 12.18 -35.71
C PRO A 52 -6.68 13.52 -35.98
N GLU A 53 -6.14 14.12 -34.92
CA GLU A 53 -5.24 15.28 -34.98
C GLU A 53 -3.78 14.89 -35.08
N VAL A 54 -3.45 13.70 -34.55
CA VAL A 54 -2.10 13.14 -34.55
C VAL A 54 -2.16 11.74 -35.15
N ASP A 55 -1.19 11.43 -36.01
CA ASP A 55 -1.09 10.14 -36.67
C ASP A 55 -0.40 9.11 -35.79
N ARG A 56 0.46 9.58 -34.88
CA ARG A 56 1.36 8.78 -34.06
C ARG A 56 1.50 9.35 -32.64
N LEU A 57 1.56 8.47 -31.65
CA LEU A 57 1.79 8.80 -30.24
C LEU A 57 3.04 8.08 -29.72
N VAL A 58 3.93 8.83 -29.07
CA VAL A 58 4.96 8.28 -28.18
C VAL A 58 4.64 8.71 -26.75
N PHE A 59 4.28 7.76 -25.90
CA PHE A 59 3.86 8.00 -24.53
C PHE A 59 4.93 7.51 -23.55
N ILE A 60 5.71 8.46 -23.03
CA ILE A 60 6.82 8.22 -22.11
C ILE A 60 6.33 8.45 -20.67
N ILE A 61 6.26 7.39 -19.90
CA ILE A 61 5.94 7.43 -18.47
C ILE A 61 7.22 7.19 -17.68
N VAL A 62 7.59 8.16 -16.84
CA VAL A 62 8.72 8.07 -15.91
C VAL A 62 8.15 7.92 -14.50
N ASP A 63 8.32 6.75 -13.90
CA ASP A 63 7.79 6.44 -12.57
C ASP A 63 8.36 7.40 -11.51
N ALA A 64 7.50 7.88 -10.62
CA ALA A 64 7.78 8.86 -9.57
C ALA A 64 8.32 10.24 -10.05
N LEU A 65 8.03 10.66 -11.28
CA LEU A 65 8.44 11.97 -11.81
C LEU A 65 7.66 13.12 -11.15
N ARG A 66 8.27 13.73 -10.13
CA ARG A 66 7.71 14.90 -9.43
C ARG A 66 7.60 16.12 -10.34
N TRP A 67 6.58 16.95 -10.09
CA TRP A 67 6.39 18.24 -10.77
C TRP A 67 7.62 19.15 -10.72
N ASP A 68 8.31 19.23 -9.58
CA ASP A 68 9.45 20.12 -9.34
C ASP A 68 10.77 19.62 -9.97
N PHE A 69 10.80 18.42 -10.53
CA PHE A 69 11.98 17.89 -11.23
C PHE A 69 12.17 18.47 -12.63
N ILE A 70 11.13 19.07 -13.23
CA ILE A 70 11.21 19.69 -14.55
C ILE A 70 11.89 21.07 -14.44
N THR A 71 13.20 21.07 -14.64
CA THR A 71 14.03 22.28 -14.69
C THR A 71 14.95 22.24 -15.91
N GLN A 72 15.46 23.39 -16.34
CA GLN A 72 16.40 23.45 -17.46
C GLN A 72 17.73 22.69 -17.18
N GLN A 73 18.10 22.54 -15.91
CA GLN A 73 19.30 21.78 -15.50
C GLN A 73 19.09 20.26 -15.64
N ASN A 74 17.92 19.77 -15.25
CA ASN A 74 17.58 18.35 -15.31
C ASN A 74 17.17 17.94 -16.73
N PHE A 75 16.47 18.82 -17.45
CA PHE A 75 15.87 18.58 -18.76
C PHE A 75 16.27 19.65 -19.79
N PRO A 76 17.56 19.73 -20.18
CA PRO A 76 18.04 20.76 -21.10
C PRO A 76 17.45 20.68 -22.51
N ASN A 77 16.93 19.53 -22.95
CA ASN A 77 16.31 19.37 -24.28
C ASN A 77 14.78 19.43 -24.23
N LEU A 78 14.14 18.78 -23.24
CA LEU A 78 12.69 18.77 -23.09
C LEU A 78 12.14 20.15 -22.70
N ALA A 79 12.80 20.85 -21.77
CA ALA A 79 12.35 22.17 -21.31
C ALA A 79 12.17 23.21 -22.43
N PRO A 80 13.15 23.45 -23.31
CA PRO A 80 12.94 24.37 -24.43
C PRO A 80 11.94 23.83 -25.47
N ALA A 81 11.87 22.52 -25.70
CA ALA A 81 10.99 21.93 -26.70
C ALA A 81 9.50 22.20 -26.41
N PHE A 82 9.06 21.99 -25.17
CA PHE A 82 7.66 22.27 -24.82
C PHE A 82 7.34 23.76 -24.73
N HIS A 83 8.32 24.63 -24.45
CA HIS A 83 8.08 26.09 -24.51
C HIS A 83 7.85 26.60 -25.93
N GLN A 84 8.43 25.95 -26.94
CA GLN A 84 8.37 26.40 -28.34
C GLN A 84 7.30 25.67 -29.16
N HIS A 85 7.09 24.38 -28.90
CA HIS A 85 6.32 23.48 -29.77
C HIS A 85 5.36 22.58 -29.00
N GLY A 86 4.96 23.00 -27.79
CA GLY A 86 4.14 22.20 -26.91
C GLY A 86 3.58 22.97 -25.73
N CYS A 87 3.31 22.23 -24.66
CA CYS A 87 2.86 22.77 -23.39
C CYS A 87 3.18 21.81 -22.24
N MET A 88 3.10 22.33 -21.02
CA MET A 88 3.23 21.59 -19.78
C MET A 88 1.99 21.82 -18.91
N HIS A 89 1.35 20.71 -18.55
CA HIS A 89 0.22 20.69 -17.62
C HIS A 89 0.64 20.16 -16.27
N LYS A 90 0.14 20.80 -15.20
CA LYS A 90 0.23 20.31 -13.84
C LYS A 90 -0.86 19.28 -13.61
N VAL A 91 -0.49 18.02 -13.48
CA VAL A 91 -1.45 16.94 -13.24
C VAL A 91 -1.63 16.74 -11.76
N HIS A 92 -2.88 16.76 -11.30
CA HIS A 92 -3.23 16.28 -9.98
C HIS A 92 -3.56 14.78 -10.03
N VAL A 93 -2.82 14.02 -9.23
CA VAL A 93 -2.90 12.57 -9.07
C VAL A 93 -3.56 12.29 -7.73
N GLN A 94 -4.72 11.63 -7.73
CA GLN A 94 -5.44 11.27 -6.51
C GLN A 94 -4.75 10.13 -5.76
N SER A 95 -4.79 10.09 -4.43
CA SER A 95 -4.29 8.94 -3.66
C SER A 95 -5.17 7.68 -3.87
N PRO A 96 -4.62 6.47 -3.73
CA PRO A 96 -3.23 6.14 -3.40
C PRO A 96 -2.29 6.34 -4.60
N THR A 97 -1.16 7.02 -4.37
CA THR A 97 -0.12 7.29 -5.37
C THR A 97 0.79 6.07 -5.54
N VAL A 98 0.24 4.96 -6.01
CA VAL A 98 0.96 3.69 -6.24
C VAL A 98 0.87 3.32 -7.72
N THR A 99 1.97 2.88 -8.32
CA THR A 99 2.15 2.62 -9.76
C THR A 99 0.97 1.94 -10.44
N LEU A 100 0.53 0.76 -9.98
CA LEU A 100 -0.56 0.01 -10.64
C LEU A 100 -1.89 0.81 -10.70
N PRO A 101 -2.48 1.29 -9.58
CA PRO A 101 -3.64 2.18 -9.64
C PRO A 101 -3.46 3.38 -10.56
N ARG A 102 -2.25 3.96 -10.64
CA ARG A 102 -1.96 5.12 -11.49
C ARG A 102 -1.95 4.78 -12.97
N ILE A 103 -1.33 3.65 -13.35
CA ILE A 103 -1.37 3.16 -14.73
C ILE A 103 -2.82 2.90 -15.17
N LYS A 104 -3.66 2.33 -14.29
CA LYS A 104 -5.09 2.17 -14.57
C LYS A 104 -5.78 3.53 -14.80
N ALA A 105 -5.55 4.52 -13.95
CA ALA A 105 -6.13 5.85 -14.12
C ALA A 105 -5.66 6.54 -15.42
N LEU A 106 -4.36 6.46 -15.73
CA LEU A 106 -3.71 7.04 -16.92
C LEU A 106 -4.20 6.50 -18.26
N THR A 107 -4.89 5.37 -18.26
CA THR A 107 -5.27 4.63 -19.48
C THR A 107 -6.78 4.41 -19.61
N THR A 108 -7.51 4.40 -18.49
CA THR A 108 -8.96 4.13 -18.47
C THR A 108 -9.81 5.37 -18.21
N GLY A 109 -9.26 6.41 -17.56
CA GLY A 109 -10.00 7.61 -17.16
C GLY A 109 -10.93 7.37 -15.97
N ARG A 110 -10.70 6.27 -15.24
CA ARG A 110 -11.45 5.90 -14.03
C ARG A 110 -10.75 6.35 -12.76
N VAL A 111 -11.55 6.48 -11.71
CA VAL A 111 -11.02 6.71 -10.36
C VAL A 111 -10.31 5.45 -9.88
N PRO A 112 -9.02 5.56 -9.53
CA PRO A 112 -8.24 4.48 -8.94
C PRO A 112 -8.86 4.05 -7.60
N GLN A 113 -8.97 2.75 -7.38
CA GLN A 113 -9.54 2.22 -6.14
C GLN A 113 -8.44 1.83 -5.17
N PHE A 114 -8.66 2.05 -3.88
CA PHE A 114 -7.71 1.62 -2.85
C PHE A 114 -7.53 0.08 -2.84
N LEU A 115 -8.57 -0.67 -3.24
CA LEU A 115 -8.51 -2.11 -3.43
C LEU A 115 -7.52 -2.54 -4.54
N ASP A 116 -7.27 -1.70 -5.54
CA ASP A 116 -6.30 -1.98 -6.60
C ASP A 116 -4.88 -2.17 -6.04
N VAL A 117 -4.53 -1.49 -4.93
CA VAL A 117 -3.23 -1.66 -4.25
C VAL A 117 -3.11 -3.05 -3.66
N VAL A 118 -4.17 -3.54 -3.01
CA VAL A 118 -4.19 -4.89 -2.40
C VAL A 118 -4.18 -5.96 -3.49
N LEU A 119 -4.97 -5.80 -4.55
CA LEU A 119 -5.01 -6.73 -5.67
C LEU A 119 -3.69 -6.75 -6.46
N ASN A 120 -2.90 -5.67 -6.46
CA ASN A 120 -1.56 -5.65 -7.03
C ASN A 120 -0.64 -6.71 -6.38
N LEU A 121 -0.70 -6.82 -5.05
CA LEU A 121 0.12 -7.78 -4.30
C LEU A 121 -0.28 -9.25 -4.55
N VAL A 122 -1.50 -9.49 -5.04
CA VAL A 122 -2.08 -10.84 -5.24
C VAL A 122 -2.09 -11.27 -6.72
N GLY A 123 -1.77 -10.37 -7.66
CA GLY A 123 -1.41 -10.71 -9.05
C GLY A 123 -2.56 -10.84 -10.05
N THR A 124 -3.80 -10.45 -9.73
CA THR A 124 -4.96 -10.56 -10.65
C THR A 124 -5.42 -9.18 -11.13
N ASN A 125 -4.95 -8.69 -12.28
CA ASN A 125 -5.24 -7.30 -12.71
C ASN A 125 -5.53 -7.09 -14.21
N LYS A 126 -6.06 -8.08 -14.94
CA LYS A 126 -6.43 -7.88 -16.35
C LYS A 126 -7.49 -6.76 -16.49
N LEU A 127 -7.24 -5.79 -17.37
CA LEU A 127 -8.22 -4.80 -17.80
C LEU A 127 -8.94 -5.29 -19.06
N ASN A 128 -10.19 -4.86 -19.23
CA ASN A 128 -11.00 -5.21 -20.40
C ASN A 128 -11.24 -4.00 -21.33
N ASP A 129 -11.04 -2.79 -20.83
CA ASP A 129 -11.24 -1.56 -21.60
C ASP A 129 -10.25 -0.47 -21.13
N SER A 130 -9.67 0.24 -22.09
CA SER A 130 -8.74 1.36 -21.93
C SER A 130 -8.48 2.01 -23.29
N ILE A 131 -7.79 3.16 -23.33
CA ILE A 131 -7.36 3.78 -24.59
C ILE A 131 -6.54 2.82 -25.47
N LEU A 132 -5.77 1.90 -24.88
CA LEU A 132 -4.98 0.93 -25.64
C LEU A 132 -5.86 -0.15 -26.27
N HIS A 133 -6.92 -0.59 -25.57
CA HIS A 133 -7.91 -1.49 -26.16
C HIS A 133 -8.66 -0.79 -27.31
N GLN A 134 -9.07 0.48 -27.12
CA GLN A 134 -9.74 1.26 -28.15
C GLN A 134 -8.83 1.49 -29.38
N ALA A 135 -7.54 1.73 -29.15
CA ALA A 135 -6.55 1.82 -30.23
C ALA A 135 -6.42 0.50 -31.01
N LYS A 136 -6.30 -0.63 -30.31
CA LYS A 136 -6.24 -1.95 -30.95
C LYS A 136 -7.51 -2.26 -31.75
N ASN A 137 -8.68 -1.97 -31.19
CA ASN A 137 -9.97 -2.17 -31.86
C ASN A 137 -10.09 -1.30 -33.13
N ALA A 138 -9.47 -0.12 -33.14
CA ALA A 138 -9.35 0.74 -34.32
C ALA A 138 -8.23 0.31 -35.30
N GLY A 139 -7.62 -0.86 -35.09
CA GLY A 139 -6.55 -1.40 -35.94
C GLY A 139 -5.20 -0.70 -35.82
N LYS A 140 -4.98 0.09 -34.76
CA LYS A 140 -3.68 0.74 -34.49
C LYS A 140 -2.67 -0.29 -33.99
N ARG A 141 -1.43 -0.13 -34.44
CA ARG A 141 -0.31 -0.98 -34.03
C ARG A 141 0.40 -0.37 -32.83
N ILE A 142 0.40 -1.10 -31.71
CA ILE A 142 0.86 -0.63 -30.40
C ILE A 142 2.09 -1.44 -30.02
N ILE A 143 3.18 -0.76 -29.67
CA ILE A 143 4.41 -1.37 -29.15
C ILE A 143 4.68 -0.88 -27.72
N PHE A 144 5.28 -1.73 -26.90
CA PHE A 144 5.51 -1.44 -25.49
C PHE A 144 6.85 -1.93 -24.97
N TYR A 145 7.54 -1.07 -24.21
CA TYR A 145 8.77 -1.44 -23.52
C TYR A 145 8.76 -0.87 -22.09
N GLY A 146 8.99 -1.71 -21.09
CA GLY A 146 9.06 -1.28 -19.69
C GLY A 146 8.71 -2.38 -18.68
N ASP A 147 8.00 -2.00 -17.62
CA ASP A 147 7.57 -2.91 -16.55
C ASP A 147 6.60 -4.02 -17.03
N ASP A 148 6.87 -5.27 -16.64
CA ASP A 148 6.00 -6.44 -16.89
C ASP A 148 4.55 -6.29 -16.38
N THR A 149 4.29 -5.35 -15.48
CA THR A 149 2.98 -4.96 -14.97
C THR A 149 2.02 -4.59 -16.11
N TRP A 150 2.51 -3.92 -17.15
CA TRP A 150 1.70 -3.58 -18.32
C TRP A 150 1.25 -4.82 -19.09
N LEU A 151 2.10 -5.85 -19.20
CA LEU A 151 1.76 -7.10 -19.88
C LEU A 151 0.68 -7.89 -19.12
N LYS A 152 0.67 -7.77 -17.78
CA LYS A 152 -0.38 -8.36 -16.92
C LYS A 152 -1.71 -7.61 -17.03
N LEU A 153 -1.65 -6.27 -17.14
CA LEU A 153 -2.83 -5.42 -17.32
C LEU A 153 -3.47 -5.57 -18.70
N TYR A 154 -2.64 -5.64 -19.75
CA TYR A 154 -3.04 -5.57 -21.17
C TYR A 154 -2.59 -6.81 -21.95
N PRO A 155 -3.04 -8.02 -21.57
CA PRO A 155 -2.68 -9.21 -22.32
C PRO A 155 -3.17 -9.07 -23.77
N ASP A 156 -2.31 -9.49 -24.70
CA ASP A 156 -2.57 -9.50 -26.14
C ASP A 156 -2.72 -8.12 -26.81
N VAL A 157 -2.45 -7.00 -26.12
CA VAL A 157 -2.63 -5.65 -26.71
C VAL A 157 -1.46 -5.22 -27.60
N PHE A 158 -0.24 -5.62 -27.24
CA PHE A 158 0.98 -5.15 -27.88
C PHE A 158 1.43 -6.09 -29.00
N GLU A 159 1.82 -5.52 -30.15
CA GLU A 159 2.34 -6.26 -31.31
C GLU A 159 3.80 -6.65 -31.12
N ARG A 160 4.60 -5.71 -30.62
CA ARG A 160 5.97 -5.94 -30.17
C ARG A 160 6.13 -5.40 -28.76
N TRP A 161 6.79 -6.19 -27.92
CA TRP A 161 6.99 -5.79 -26.55
C TRP A 161 8.18 -6.50 -25.91
N GLU A 162 8.75 -5.85 -24.91
CA GLU A 162 9.64 -6.48 -23.94
C GLU A 162 9.31 -5.92 -22.55
N GLY A 163 8.95 -6.83 -21.63
CA GLY A 163 8.63 -6.50 -20.26
C GLY A 163 9.72 -7.02 -19.34
N VAL A 164 10.25 -6.15 -18.48
CA VAL A 164 11.24 -6.50 -17.47
C VAL A 164 10.57 -6.53 -16.11
N THR A 165 10.87 -7.55 -15.30
CA THR A 165 10.36 -7.64 -13.93
C THR A 165 10.97 -6.53 -13.08
N SER A 166 10.15 -5.56 -12.70
CA SER A 166 10.54 -4.32 -12.00
C SER A 166 10.65 -4.44 -10.49
N PHE A 167 10.15 -5.53 -9.95
CA PHE A 167 9.96 -5.74 -8.52
C PHE A 167 11.25 -5.72 -7.68
N PHE A 168 12.43 -5.71 -8.32
CA PHE A 168 13.72 -5.51 -7.67
C PHE A 168 14.08 -4.02 -7.57
N VAL A 169 13.56 -3.33 -6.54
CA VAL A 169 13.78 -1.88 -6.29
C VAL A 169 15.24 -1.43 -6.16
N ASN A 170 16.19 -2.37 -6.01
CA ASN A 170 17.62 -2.08 -5.93
C ASN A 170 18.33 -2.09 -7.30
N ASP A 171 17.62 -2.34 -8.39
CA ASP A 171 18.10 -2.11 -9.75
C ASP A 171 17.39 -0.90 -10.36
N TYR A 172 18.15 0.16 -10.67
CA TYR A 172 17.64 1.38 -11.28
C TYR A 172 18.13 1.56 -12.73
N THR A 173 18.58 0.47 -13.37
CA THR A 173 19.20 0.52 -14.70
C THR A 173 18.74 -0.56 -15.68
N GLU A 174 18.41 -1.78 -15.25
CA GLU A 174 18.12 -2.88 -16.18
C GLU A 174 16.89 -2.58 -17.03
N VAL A 175 15.79 -2.20 -16.38
CA VAL A 175 14.55 -1.78 -17.06
C VAL A 175 14.86 -0.62 -18.00
N ASP A 176 15.45 0.46 -17.50
CA ASP A 176 15.68 1.68 -18.28
C ASP A 176 16.62 1.43 -19.48
N ASN A 177 17.65 0.60 -19.33
CA ASN A 177 18.56 0.20 -20.40
C ASN A 177 17.85 -0.69 -21.43
N ASN A 178 16.99 -1.61 -20.99
CA ASN A 178 16.20 -2.45 -21.88
C ASN A 178 15.26 -1.60 -22.74
N VAL A 179 14.49 -0.71 -22.11
CA VAL A 179 13.60 0.23 -22.81
C VAL A 179 14.40 1.07 -23.79
N THR A 180 15.50 1.69 -23.34
CA THR A 180 16.32 2.56 -24.19
C THR A 180 16.92 1.82 -25.39
N SER A 181 17.38 0.59 -25.20
CA SER A 181 17.97 -0.20 -26.30
C SER A 181 16.92 -0.56 -27.35
N ASN A 182 15.73 -0.96 -26.92
CA ASN A 182 14.62 -1.27 -27.82
C ASN A 182 14.10 -0.03 -28.56
N VAL A 183 14.00 1.11 -27.87
CA VAL A 183 13.63 2.39 -28.51
C VAL A 183 14.54 2.69 -29.68
N LEU A 184 15.86 2.53 -29.54
CA LEU A 184 16.80 2.82 -30.63
C LEU A 184 16.57 1.97 -31.87
N ASN A 185 16.15 0.71 -31.69
CA ASN A 185 15.79 -0.16 -32.80
C ASN A 185 14.47 0.32 -33.45
N GLU A 186 13.47 0.66 -32.64
CA GLU A 186 12.13 1.03 -33.11
C GLU A 186 12.04 2.41 -33.76
N LEU A 187 12.97 3.31 -33.45
CA LEU A 187 13.04 4.63 -34.10
C LEU A 187 13.26 4.53 -35.63
N SER A 188 13.91 3.45 -36.08
CA SER A 188 14.12 3.17 -37.51
C SER A 188 12.88 2.58 -38.21
N ASN A 189 11.88 2.15 -37.45
CA ASN A 189 10.68 1.50 -37.98
C ASN A 189 9.52 2.51 -38.15
N SER A 190 8.76 2.36 -39.24
CA SER A 190 7.60 3.22 -39.55
C SER A 190 6.24 2.51 -39.38
N ASP A 191 6.27 1.26 -38.94
CA ASP A 191 5.15 0.33 -38.92
C ASP A 191 4.35 0.33 -37.62
N TRP A 192 4.63 1.21 -36.67
CA TRP A 192 3.83 1.35 -35.45
C TRP A 192 3.14 2.73 -35.40
N ASP A 193 2.05 2.79 -34.64
CA ASP A 193 1.22 4.00 -34.47
C ASP A 193 1.29 4.53 -33.04
N ILE A 194 1.41 3.65 -32.03
CA ILE A 194 1.53 4.03 -30.63
C ILE A 194 2.73 3.30 -30.00
N MET A 195 3.63 4.06 -29.39
CA MET A 195 4.74 3.54 -28.60
C MET A 195 4.55 3.93 -27.15
N VAL A 196 4.48 2.96 -26.24
CA VAL A 196 4.39 3.18 -24.79
C VAL A 196 5.71 2.78 -24.14
N LEU A 197 6.32 3.72 -23.41
CA LEU A 197 7.59 3.51 -22.71
C LEU A 197 7.39 3.75 -21.22
N HIS A 198 7.76 2.78 -20.39
CA HIS A 198 7.67 2.90 -18.94
C HIS A 198 9.05 2.73 -18.27
N TYR A 199 9.57 3.82 -17.71
CA TYR A 199 10.86 3.90 -17.04
C TYR A 199 10.69 3.88 -15.53
N LEU A 200 11.51 3.10 -14.82
CA LEU A 200 11.35 2.81 -13.39
C LEU A 200 12.52 3.27 -12.53
N GLY A 201 13.69 3.51 -13.14
CA GLY A 201 14.90 3.77 -12.38
C GLY A 201 14.81 4.97 -11.44
N LEU A 202 13.98 5.98 -11.75
CA LEU A 202 13.76 7.14 -10.90
C LEU A 202 13.02 6.78 -9.59
N ASP A 203 11.93 6.01 -9.66
CA ASP A 203 11.19 5.57 -8.48
C ASP A 203 12.04 4.68 -7.57
N HIS A 204 12.80 3.75 -8.17
CA HIS A 204 13.72 2.89 -7.45
C HIS A 204 14.81 3.68 -6.68
N ILE A 205 15.41 4.70 -7.31
CA ILE A 205 16.30 5.63 -6.61
C ILE A 205 15.55 6.36 -5.48
N GLY A 206 14.30 6.78 -5.73
CA GLY A 206 13.43 7.40 -4.73
C GLY A 206 13.20 6.54 -3.49
N HIS A 207 12.96 5.24 -3.62
CA HIS A 207 12.79 4.31 -2.48
C HIS A 207 14.09 4.03 -1.73
N VAL A 208 15.20 3.88 -2.46
CA VAL A 208 16.46 3.42 -1.86
C VAL A 208 17.28 4.58 -1.30
N HIS A 209 17.37 5.69 -2.04
CA HIS A 209 18.24 6.82 -1.74
C HIS A 209 17.49 8.15 -1.53
N GLY A 210 16.19 8.22 -1.83
CA GLY A 210 15.38 9.42 -1.69
C GLY A 210 15.48 10.41 -2.88
N PRO A 211 14.53 11.36 -2.99
CA PRO A 211 14.43 12.30 -4.11
C PRO A 211 15.58 13.30 -4.22
N PHE A 212 16.33 13.51 -3.14
CA PHE A 212 17.43 14.49 -3.08
C PHE A 212 18.81 13.84 -3.24
N SER A 213 18.84 12.54 -3.57
CA SER A 213 20.07 11.82 -3.84
C SER A 213 20.81 12.43 -5.05
N PRO A 214 22.16 12.49 -5.03
CA PRO A 214 22.93 12.90 -6.20
C PRO A 214 22.73 11.98 -7.41
N LEU A 215 22.13 10.80 -7.23
CA LEU A 215 21.78 9.87 -8.32
C LEU A 215 20.56 10.34 -9.15
N VAL A 216 19.71 11.20 -8.60
CA VAL A 216 18.46 11.64 -9.26
C VAL A 216 18.77 12.51 -10.48
N GLN A 217 19.67 13.49 -10.37
CA GLN A 217 19.97 14.40 -11.47
C GLN A 217 20.52 13.66 -12.72
N PRO A 218 21.54 12.78 -12.62
CA PRO A 218 21.99 11.97 -13.75
C PRO A 218 20.87 11.14 -14.38
N LYS A 219 19.96 10.57 -13.56
CA LYS A 219 18.82 9.79 -14.04
C LYS A 219 17.81 10.65 -14.81
N LEU A 220 17.51 11.86 -14.35
CA LEU A 220 16.64 12.78 -15.10
C LEU A 220 17.28 13.20 -16.43
N GLN A 221 18.60 13.43 -16.44
CA GLN A 221 19.35 13.74 -17.67
C GLN A 221 19.42 12.57 -18.64
N GLU A 222 19.34 11.32 -18.15
CA GLU A 222 19.16 10.14 -18.98
C GLU A 222 17.82 10.18 -19.72
N MET A 223 16.72 10.48 -19.01
CA MET A 223 15.38 10.60 -19.60
C MET A 223 15.31 11.74 -20.63
N ASP A 224 15.95 12.87 -20.34
CA ASP A 224 16.05 14.00 -21.29
C ASP A 224 16.77 13.62 -22.59
N LYS A 225 17.83 12.79 -22.52
CA LYS A 225 18.53 12.29 -23.72
C LYS A 225 17.65 11.35 -24.53
N VAL A 226 16.86 10.48 -23.88
CA VAL A 226 15.91 9.61 -24.57
C VAL A 226 14.85 10.45 -25.29
N PHE A 227 14.23 11.40 -24.59
CA PHE A 227 13.30 12.34 -25.19
C PHE A 227 13.91 13.03 -26.41
N LYS A 228 15.14 13.55 -26.27
CA LYS A 228 15.83 14.25 -27.37
C LYS A 228 15.94 13.37 -28.62
N ARG A 229 16.35 12.11 -28.48
CA ARG A 229 16.48 11.17 -29.60
C ARG A 229 15.15 10.95 -30.30
N ILE A 230 14.10 10.68 -29.54
CA ILE A 230 12.74 10.52 -30.08
C ILE A 230 12.28 11.80 -30.79
N TYR A 231 12.45 12.95 -30.15
CA TYR A 231 12.04 14.25 -30.68
C TYR A 231 12.76 14.61 -31.98
N ASP A 232 14.05 14.32 -32.10
CA ASP A 232 14.78 14.54 -33.35
C ASP A 232 14.24 13.67 -34.50
N GLU A 233 13.88 12.40 -34.23
CA GLU A 233 13.26 11.52 -35.23
C GLU A 233 11.87 11.97 -35.68
N THR A 234 11.09 12.63 -34.80
CA THR A 234 9.78 13.18 -35.19
C THR A 234 9.86 14.18 -36.34
N LYS A 235 11.03 14.81 -36.55
CA LYS A 235 11.26 15.76 -37.65
C LYS A 235 11.47 15.05 -38.98
N VAL A 236 11.82 13.77 -38.95
CA VAL A 236 12.09 12.92 -40.12
C VAL A 236 10.86 12.08 -40.46
N TRP A 237 10.08 11.67 -39.47
CA TRP A 237 8.84 10.94 -39.68
C TRP A 237 7.83 11.76 -40.48
N ASN A 238 7.33 11.21 -41.59
CA ASN A 238 6.26 11.80 -42.39
C ASN A 238 4.87 11.53 -41.75
N LYS A 239 4.74 11.81 -40.45
CA LYS A 239 3.54 11.62 -39.63
C LYS A 239 3.47 12.72 -38.57
N LYS A 240 2.30 13.30 -38.34
CA LYS A 240 2.10 14.21 -37.21
C LYS A 240 2.22 13.42 -35.91
N THR A 241 3.29 13.66 -35.18
CA THR A 241 3.63 12.86 -34.00
C THR A 241 3.49 13.69 -32.74
N LEU A 242 2.76 13.14 -31.76
CA LEU A 242 2.68 13.66 -30.42
C LEU A 242 3.63 12.88 -29.51
N VAL A 243 4.54 13.58 -28.86
CA VAL A 243 5.39 13.02 -27.80
C VAL A 243 4.89 13.54 -26.46
N VAL A 244 4.53 12.61 -25.57
CA VAL A 244 4.07 12.91 -24.21
C VAL A 244 5.10 12.40 -23.21
N VAL A 245 5.50 13.24 -22.26
CA VAL A 245 6.32 12.87 -21.10
C VAL A 245 5.53 13.16 -19.83
N THR A 246 5.31 12.15 -18.99
CA THR A 246 4.58 12.32 -17.74
C THR A 246 5.06 11.37 -16.63
N GLY A 247 4.62 11.63 -15.40
CA GLY A 247 4.73 10.68 -14.29
C GLY A 247 3.39 10.02 -13.99
N ASP A 248 3.43 8.82 -13.44
CA ASP A 248 2.26 8.13 -12.91
C ASP A 248 1.92 8.60 -11.48
N HIS A 249 2.93 8.86 -10.66
CA HIS A 249 2.90 9.60 -9.40
C HIS A 249 4.21 10.37 -9.18
N GLY A 250 4.31 11.10 -8.07
CA GLY A 250 5.58 11.61 -7.56
C GLY A 250 6.09 10.79 -6.36
N MET A 251 6.95 11.36 -5.54
CA MET A 251 7.49 10.70 -4.33
C MET A 251 7.60 11.68 -3.16
N LYS A 252 7.52 11.19 -1.92
CA LYS A 252 7.69 12.03 -0.73
C LYS A 252 9.14 12.44 -0.53
N ASP A 253 9.37 13.54 0.18
CA ASP A 253 10.72 14.08 0.46
C ASP A 253 11.64 13.10 1.20
N SER A 254 11.07 12.18 1.98
CA SER A 254 11.81 11.11 2.67
C SER A 254 12.03 9.84 1.82
N GLY A 255 11.62 9.83 0.54
CA GLY A 255 11.71 8.68 -0.36
C GLY A 255 10.49 7.75 -0.30
N GLY A 256 10.13 7.11 -1.41
CA GLY A 256 8.91 6.29 -1.54
C GLY A 256 7.62 7.08 -1.78
N HIS A 257 6.47 6.38 -1.83
CA HIS A 257 5.19 6.95 -2.28
C HIS A 257 3.97 6.15 -1.75
N GLY A 258 2.76 6.55 -2.14
CA GLY A 258 1.48 5.93 -1.75
C GLY A 258 0.58 6.84 -0.91
N GLY A 259 1.08 8.00 -0.49
CA GLY A 259 0.39 9.01 0.31
C GLY A 259 -0.33 10.08 -0.50
N ALA A 260 -0.44 11.27 0.08
CA ALA A 260 -1.18 12.42 -0.44
C ALA A 260 -0.40 13.74 -0.35
N THR A 261 0.92 13.68 -0.11
CA THR A 261 1.72 14.91 -0.06
C THR A 261 1.73 15.60 -1.42
N TYR A 262 2.02 16.90 -1.42
CA TYR A 262 2.09 17.67 -2.66
C TYR A 262 3.12 17.07 -3.65
N ALA A 263 4.28 16.64 -3.15
CA ALA A 263 5.31 16.02 -3.98
C ALA A 263 4.87 14.68 -4.59
N GLU A 264 3.99 13.92 -3.92
CA GLU A 264 3.45 12.65 -4.43
C GLU A 264 2.30 12.84 -5.43
N THR A 265 1.48 13.88 -5.24
CA THR A 265 0.19 14.06 -5.94
C THR A 265 0.27 15.02 -7.13
N TYR A 266 1.42 15.65 -7.39
CA TYR A 266 1.60 16.54 -8.53
C TYR A 266 2.76 16.09 -9.42
N VAL A 267 2.41 15.79 -10.67
CA VAL A 267 3.34 15.32 -11.71
C VAL A 267 3.22 16.20 -12.96
N PRO A 268 4.26 16.26 -13.82
CA PRO A 268 4.17 16.98 -15.07
C PRO A 268 3.44 16.14 -16.12
N PHE A 269 2.71 16.79 -17.03
CA PHE A 269 2.29 16.22 -18.32
C PHE A 269 2.74 17.17 -19.42
N ILE A 270 3.78 16.77 -20.13
CA ILE A 270 4.41 17.57 -21.16
C ILE A 270 4.02 16.99 -22.51
N ALA A 271 3.41 17.80 -23.36
CA ALA A 271 2.99 17.42 -24.70
C ALA A 271 3.76 18.26 -25.73
N VAL A 272 4.40 17.60 -26.69
CA VAL A 272 5.16 18.25 -27.78
C VAL A 272 4.70 17.69 -29.12
N GLY A 273 4.51 18.56 -30.11
CA GLY A 273 4.09 18.16 -31.47
C GLY A 273 2.68 18.62 -31.87
N LEU A 274 1.99 19.36 -31.00
CA LEU A 274 0.72 20.02 -31.31
C LEU A 274 0.58 21.33 -30.54
N PRO A 275 -0.18 22.32 -31.07
CA PRO A 275 -0.40 23.58 -30.36
C PRO A 275 -1.25 23.36 -29.12
N CYS A 276 -0.73 23.73 -27.95
CA CYS A 276 -1.47 23.63 -26.70
C CYS A 276 -1.05 24.71 -25.70
N VAL A 277 -1.82 24.86 -24.63
CA VAL A 277 -1.64 25.93 -23.62
C VAL A 277 -1.45 25.32 -22.24
N ASN A 278 -0.44 25.79 -21.51
CA ASN A 278 -0.19 25.34 -20.13
C ASN A 278 -1.45 25.44 -19.25
N GLY A 279 -1.59 24.52 -18.29
CA GLY A 279 -2.74 24.51 -17.39
C GLY A 279 -2.65 23.45 -16.32
N SER A 280 -3.77 23.18 -15.64
CA SER A 280 -3.86 22.14 -14.62
C SER A 280 -4.96 21.16 -14.96
N ILE A 281 -4.68 19.86 -14.87
CA ILE A 281 -5.59 18.78 -15.25
C ILE A 281 -5.61 17.68 -14.19
N LYS A 282 -6.62 16.81 -14.23
CA LYS A 282 -6.62 15.58 -13.43
C LYS A 282 -6.01 14.45 -14.25
N GLN A 283 -5.38 13.48 -13.61
CA GLN A 283 -4.80 12.33 -14.31
C GLN A 283 -5.84 11.56 -15.14
N ILE A 284 -7.08 11.47 -14.65
CA ILE A 284 -8.20 10.81 -15.34
C ILE A 284 -8.63 11.52 -16.63
N ASP A 285 -8.22 12.78 -16.87
CA ASP A 285 -8.54 13.56 -18.06
C ASP A 285 -7.71 13.12 -19.29
N ILE A 286 -6.58 12.44 -19.04
CA ILE A 286 -5.59 12.07 -20.07
C ILE A 286 -6.19 11.08 -21.09
N PRO A 287 -6.85 9.97 -20.71
CA PRO A 287 -7.42 9.01 -21.67
C PRO A 287 -8.45 9.62 -22.60
N ALA A 288 -9.37 10.46 -22.09
CA ALA A 288 -10.36 11.12 -22.91
C ALA A 288 -9.71 12.06 -23.94
N THR A 289 -8.69 12.82 -23.50
CA THR A 289 -7.97 13.76 -24.36
C THR A 289 -7.16 13.05 -25.45
N LEU A 290 -6.42 12.00 -25.10
CA LEU A 290 -5.63 11.24 -26.06
C LEU A 290 -6.50 10.47 -27.06
N SER A 291 -7.66 9.95 -26.62
CA SER A 291 -8.61 9.27 -27.52
C SER A 291 -9.14 10.23 -28.59
N VAL A 292 -9.50 11.46 -28.20
CA VAL A 292 -9.91 12.53 -29.13
C VAL A 292 -8.80 12.87 -30.12
N LEU A 293 -7.57 13.07 -29.64
CA LEU A 293 -6.43 13.43 -30.49
C LEU A 293 -6.08 12.32 -31.50
N LEU A 294 -6.28 11.05 -31.14
CA LEU A 294 -6.03 9.89 -31.99
C LEU A 294 -7.24 9.45 -32.83
N GLY A 295 -8.41 10.09 -32.66
CA GLY A 295 -9.66 9.71 -33.34
C GLY A 295 -10.24 8.35 -32.91
N LEU A 296 -9.97 7.93 -31.67
CA LEU A 296 -10.40 6.66 -31.09
C LEU A 296 -11.74 6.79 -30.35
N GLU A 297 -12.45 5.68 -30.18
CA GLU A 297 -13.55 5.65 -29.20
C GLU A 297 -13.00 5.97 -27.79
N LEU A 298 -13.83 6.63 -26.97
CA LEU A 298 -13.52 6.84 -25.57
C LEU A 298 -13.65 5.50 -24.81
N PRO A 299 -12.78 5.23 -23.81
CA PRO A 299 -13.02 4.12 -22.90
C PRO A 299 -14.42 4.25 -22.27
N SER A 300 -15.21 3.17 -22.28
CA SER A 300 -16.64 3.15 -21.92
C SER A 300 -16.93 3.49 -20.46
N SER A 301 -15.87 3.61 -19.68
CA SER A 301 -15.92 3.89 -18.26
C SER A 301 -15.15 5.13 -17.84
N SER A 302 -14.60 5.86 -18.82
CA SER A 302 -13.91 7.12 -18.57
C SER A 302 -14.91 8.16 -18.07
N ILE A 303 -14.55 8.79 -16.95
CA ILE A 303 -15.25 9.98 -16.44
C ILE A 303 -14.40 11.25 -16.60
N GLY A 304 -13.24 11.11 -17.25
CA GLY A 304 -12.31 12.20 -17.53
C GLY A 304 -12.88 13.22 -18.51
N ARG A 305 -12.51 14.48 -18.31
CA ARG A 305 -12.91 15.58 -19.21
C ARG A 305 -11.86 15.78 -20.31
N PRO A 306 -12.28 16.18 -21.52
CA PRO A 306 -11.34 16.55 -22.59
C PRO A 306 -10.62 17.85 -22.21
N VAL A 307 -9.28 17.85 -22.27
CA VAL A 307 -8.46 19.03 -21.95
C VAL A 307 -8.50 20.00 -23.11
N LEU A 308 -9.42 20.98 -23.06
CA LEU A 308 -9.61 21.96 -24.14
C LEU A 308 -8.34 22.76 -24.48
N ASN A 309 -7.44 22.96 -23.52
CA ASN A 309 -6.14 23.58 -23.75
C ASN A 309 -5.24 22.81 -24.74
N MET A 310 -5.49 21.51 -24.94
CA MET A 310 -4.80 20.69 -25.95
C MET A 310 -5.58 20.60 -27.26
N LEU A 311 -6.79 21.16 -27.31
CA LEU A 311 -7.68 21.13 -28.46
C LEU A 311 -7.87 22.52 -29.09
N VAL A 312 -6.99 23.47 -28.77
CA VAL A 312 -7.08 24.88 -29.23
C VAL A 312 -7.01 25.03 -30.74
N GLY A 313 -6.41 24.07 -31.45
CA GLY A 313 -6.38 24.04 -32.92
C GLY A 313 -7.68 23.58 -33.58
N LEU A 314 -8.65 23.07 -32.81
CA LEU A 314 -9.91 22.56 -33.34
C LEU A 314 -10.93 23.68 -33.56
N SER A 315 -11.72 23.55 -34.63
CA SER A 315 -12.87 24.40 -34.90
C SER A 315 -13.98 24.19 -33.86
N GLN A 316 -14.84 25.20 -33.72
CA GLN A 316 -15.84 25.26 -32.64
C GLN A 316 -16.88 24.13 -32.74
N ASP A 317 -17.29 23.74 -33.95
CA ASP A 317 -18.15 22.60 -34.24
C ASP A 317 -17.55 21.27 -33.76
N ARG A 318 -16.24 21.07 -33.97
CA ARG A 318 -15.52 19.88 -33.51
C ARG A 318 -15.44 19.83 -31.99
N GLN A 319 -15.12 20.96 -31.37
CA GLN A 319 -15.09 21.07 -29.90
C GLN A 319 -16.47 20.75 -29.31
N LEU A 320 -17.55 21.26 -29.89
CA LEU A 320 -18.91 20.98 -29.45
C LEU A 320 -19.31 19.51 -29.65
N TYR A 321 -18.93 18.90 -30.77
CA TYR A 321 -19.14 17.47 -30.98
C TYR A 321 -18.43 16.62 -29.92
N ILE A 322 -17.15 16.92 -29.64
CA ILE A 322 -16.35 16.21 -28.63
C ILE A 322 -17.01 16.34 -27.25
N LEU A 323 -17.43 17.55 -26.88
CA LEU A 323 -18.13 17.80 -25.62
C LEU A 323 -19.45 17.02 -25.54
N ASN A 324 -20.22 16.98 -26.64
CA ASN A 324 -21.45 16.18 -26.72
C ASN A 324 -21.19 14.67 -26.56
N TYR A 325 -20.13 14.16 -27.18
CA TYR A 325 -19.74 12.76 -27.07
C TYR A 325 -19.36 12.38 -25.64
N VAL A 326 -18.49 13.17 -24.99
CA VAL A 326 -18.11 12.96 -23.60
C VAL A 326 -19.32 13.07 -22.67
N SER A 327 -20.19 14.05 -22.88
CA SER A 327 -21.43 14.16 -22.09
C SER A 327 -22.36 12.97 -22.28
N SER A 328 -22.43 12.39 -23.48
CA SER A 328 -23.25 11.19 -23.74
C SER A 328 -22.70 9.95 -23.04
N LEU A 329 -21.37 9.78 -23.05
CA LEU A 329 -20.68 8.74 -22.29
C LEU A 329 -20.94 8.90 -20.79
N ILE A 330 -20.74 10.10 -20.25
CA ILE A 330 -20.96 10.38 -18.83
C ILE A 330 -22.43 10.19 -18.44
N LYS A 331 -23.38 10.56 -19.30
CA LYS A 331 -24.82 10.30 -19.10
C LYS A 331 -25.10 8.80 -18.95
N SER A 332 -24.43 7.95 -19.75
CA SER A 332 -24.60 6.49 -19.62
C SER A 332 -24.10 5.92 -18.29
N ILE A 333 -23.24 6.67 -17.58
CA ILE A 333 -22.74 6.34 -16.25
C ILE A 333 -23.61 6.97 -15.14
N SER A 334 -24.17 8.16 -15.37
CA SER A 334 -24.99 8.89 -14.39
C SER A 334 -26.06 9.79 -15.04
N ASP A 335 -27.31 9.61 -14.63
CA ASP A 335 -28.46 10.41 -15.10
C ASP A 335 -28.61 11.76 -14.37
N GLN A 336 -27.63 12.19 -13.56
CA GLN A 336 -27.73 13.44 -12.81
C GLN A 336 -27.51 14.68 -13.68
N TYR A 337 -28.09 15.81 -13.25
CA TYR A 337 -27.97 17.11 -13.91
C TYR A 337 -28.45 17.15 -15.38
N GLU A 338 -29.43 16.31 -15.73
CA GLU A 338 -29.95 16.17 -17.11
C GLU A 338 -30.47 17.50 -17.69
N GLU A 339 -31.01 18.40 -16.84
CA GLU A 339 -31.45 19.74 -17.26
C GLU A 339 -30.31 20.55 -17.93
N ILE A 340 -29.11 20.53 -17.36
CA ILE A 340 -27.94 21.23 -17.92
C ILE A 340 -27.53 20.62 -19.26
N LEU A 341 -27.61 19.29 -19.38
CA LEU A 341 -27.33 18.60 -20.64
C LEU A 341 -28.38 18.92 -21.72
N ASN A 342 -29.66 19.04 -21.34
CA ASN A 342 -30.74 19.44 -22.24
C ASN A 342 -30.54 20.87 -22.73
N ASP A 343 -30.09 21.79 -21.88
CA ASP A 343 -29.72 23.15 -22.29
C ASP A 343 -28.52 23.14 -23.24
N ALA A 344 -27.47 22.38 -22.92
CA ALA A 344 -26.28 22.26 -23.75
C ALA A 344 -26.61 21.74 -25.16
N THR A 345 -27.39 20.67 -25.24
CA THR A 345 -27.85 20.07 -26.50
C THR A 345 -28.79 21.00 -27.28
N SER A 346 -29.64 21.77 -26.59
CA SER A 346 -30.51 22.79 -27.20
C SER A 346 -29.71 23.92 -27.85
N TYR A 347 -28.70 24.47 -27.15
CA TYR A 347 -27.80 25.48 -27.74
C TYR A 347 -26.95 24.91 -28.87
N HIS A 348 -26.46 23.67 -28.74
CA HIS A 348 -25.70 23.01 -29.80
C HIS A 348 -26.55 22.82 -31.06
N TYR A 349 -27.80 22.38 -30.90
CA TYR A 349 -28.75 22.30 -32.01
C TYR A 349 -29.00 23.66 -32.67
N LYS A 350 -29.20 24.73 -31.88
CA LYS A 350 -29.34 26.10 -32.42
C LYS A 350 -28.11 26.52 -33.21
N PHE A 351 -26.91 26.21 -32.73
CA PHE A 351 -25.68 26.45 -33.46
C PHE A 351 -25.64 25.68 -34.78
N MET A 352 -26.00 24.39 -34.80
CA MET A 352 -26.03 23.60 -36.04
C MET A 352 -27.00 24.16 -37.09
N VAL A 353 -28.12 24.76 -36.67
CA VAL A 353 -29.12 25.33 -37.59
C VAL A 353 -28.77 26.76 -38.02
N SER A 354 -28.25 27.60 -37.12
CA SER A 354 -28.08 29.04 -37.35
C SER A 354 -26.63 29.50 -37.52
N ASN A 355 -25.66 28.63 -37.26
CA ASN A 355 -24.22 28.92 -37.19
C ASN A 355 -23.87 30.10 -36.26
N SER A 356 -24.68 30.31 -35.22
CA SER A 356 -24.54 31.38 -34.24
C SER A 356 -23.39 31.08 -33.26
N THR A 357 -22.33 31.88 -33.31
CA THR A 357 -21.16 31.76 -32.39
C THR A 357 -21.55 31.99 -30.93
N LYS A 358 -22.60 32.76 -30.66
CA LYS A 358 -23.15 32.96 -29.32
C LYS A 358 -23.74 31.66 -28.78
N ASP A 359 -24.56 30.98 -29.56
CA ASP A 359 -25.15 29.69 -29.18
C ASP A 359 -24.08 28.62 -29.03
N ALA A 360 -23.07 28.62 -29.90
CA ALA A 360 -21.92 27.73 -29.77
C ALA A 360 -21.16 27.92 -28.45
N THR A 361 -20.92 29.18 -28.08
CA THR A 361 -20.26 29.52 -26.80
C THR A 361 -21.13 29.10 -25.61
N SER A 362 -22.44 29.35 -25.67
CA SER A 362 -23.40 28.91 -24.65
C SER A 362 -23.43 27.38 -24.51
N ALA A 363 -23.46 26.64 -25.62
CA ALA A 363 -23.40 25.18 -25.61
C ALA A 363 -22.11 24.67 -24.98
N GLN A 364 -20.97 25.26 -25.35
CA GLN A 364 -19.66 24.89 -24.81
C GLN A 364 -19.56 25.12 -23.30
N ILE A 365 -20.12 26.22 -22.79
CA ILE A 365 -20.17 26.50 -21.35
C ILE A 365 -21.05 25.47 -20.64
N GLN A 366 -22.24 25.18 -21.16
CA GLN A 366 -23.18 24.25 -20.53
C GLN A 366 -22.67 22.81 -20.54
N TYR A 367 -22.07 22.34 -21.65
CA TYR A 367 -21.44 21.02 -21.68
C TYR A 367 -20.30 20.90 -20.66
N GLN A 368 -19.42 21.90 -20.58
CA GLN A 368 -18.34 21.89 -19.59
C GLN A 368 -18.89 21.92 -18.15
N ALA A 369 -19.94 22.70 -17.89
CA ALA A 369 -20.60 22.73 -16.59
C ALA A 369 -21.17 21.35 -16.23
N TYR A 370 -21.91 20.72 -17.14
CA TYR A 370 -22.45 19.37 -16.97
C TYR A 370 -21.35 18.34 -16.68
N ILE A 371 -20.33 18.27 -17.55
CA ILE A 371 -19.22 17.32 -17.40
C ILE A 371 -18.52 17.53 -16.07
N ASN A 372 -18.18 18.78 -15.71
CA ASN A 372 -17.52 19.08 -14.45
C ASN A 372 -18.39 18.67 -13.24
N MET A 373 -19.68 19.00 -13.24
CA MET A 373 -20.58 18.67 -12.12
C MET A 373 -20.77 17.16 -11.94
N VAL A 374 -21.01 16.43 -13.03
CA VAL A 374 -21.16 14.97 -12.96
C VAL A 374 -19.85 14.29 -12.59
N THR A 375 -18.73 14.68 -13.20
CA THR A 375 -17.41 14.10 -12.87
C THR A 375 -17.06 14.36 -11.41
N GLU A 376 -17.22 15.57 -10.87
CA GLU A 376 -16.96 15.84 -9.45
C GLU A 376 -17.89 15.04 -8.53
N ASN A 377 -19.17 14.89 -8.89
CA ASN A 377 -20.08 14.05 -8.11
C ASN A 377 -19.69 12.56 -8.18
N LEU A 378 -19.32 12.03 -9.35
CA LEU A 378 -18.87 10.65 -9.50
C LEU A 378 -17.56 10.39 -8.74
N LEU A 379 -16.64 11.36 -8.73
CA LEU A 379 -15.46 11.32 -7.87
C LEU A 379 -15.86 11.22 -6.39
N HIS A 380 -16.84 12.03 -5.96
CA HIS A 380 -17.35 11.98 -4.59
C HIS A 380 -18.04 10.64 -4.28
N VAL A 381 -18.93 10.15 -5.13
CA VAL A 381 -19.66 8.87 -4.96
C VAL A 381 -18.71 7.67 -5.01
N SER A 382 -17.66 7.72 -5.81
CA SER A 382 -16.59 6.72 -5.82
C SER A 382 -15.79 6.65 -4.53
N ALA A 383 -15.99 7.61 -3.61
CA ALA A 383 -15.46 7.60 -2.25
C ALA A 383 -16.53 7.33 -1.17
N VAL A 384 -17.82 7.20 -1.53
CA VAL A 384 -18.91 6.97 -0.56
C VAL A 384 -18.92 5.51 -0.10
N GLN A 385 -19.10 5.33 1.21
CA GLN A 385 -18.98 4.07 1.92
C GLN A 385 -20.37 3.54 2.30
N ASP A 386 -20.49 2.22 2.54
CA ASP A 386 -21.73 1.59 3.00
C ASP A 386 -21.88 1.71 4.52
N ASP A 387 -22.52 2.79 4.95
CA ASP A 387 -22.77 3.11 6.36
C ASP A 387 -23.42 1.97 7.16
N TYR A 388 -24.32 1.17 6.56
CA TYR A 388 -24.99 0.07 7.26
C TYR A 388 -24.03 -1.07 7.55
N THR A 389 -23.25 -1.47 6.54
CA THR A 389 -22.23 -2.52 6.68
C THR A 389 -21.14 -2.10 7.69
N LEU A 390 -20.73 -0.83 7.66
CA LEU A 390 -19.80 -0.26 8.65
C LEU A 390 -20.37 -0.32 10.07
N LEU A 391 -21.63 0.07 10.27
CA LEU A 391 -22.25 0.05 11.59
C LEU A 391 -22.39 -1.38 12.15
N VAL A 392 -22.83 -2.33 11.32
CA VAL A 392 -22.98 -3.73 11.73
C VAL A 392 -21.64 -4.34 12.15
N SER A 393 -20.58 -4.10 11.38
CA SER A 393 -19.25 -4.60 11.71
C SER A 393 -18.69 -4.02 13.02
N ILE A 394 -18.87 -2.72 13.28
CA ILE A 394 -18.47 -2.08 14.55
C ILE A 394 -19.25 -2.67 15.72
N LEU A 395 -20.57 -2.82 15.59
CA LEU A 395 -21.40 -3.40 16.66
C LEU A 395 -21.01 -4.84 16.98
N ALA A 396 -20.62 -5.63 15.97
CA ALA A 396 -20.10 -6.97 16.17
C ALA A 396 -18.75 -6.96 16.90
N LEU A 397 -17.83 -6.07 16.51
CA LEU A 397 -16.55 -5.89 17.19
C LEU A 397 -16.72 -5.44 18.66
N LEU A 398 -17.67 -4.54 18.94
CA LEU A 398 -18.00 -4.10 20.30
C LEU A 398 -18.55 -5.24 21.16
N ASN A 399 -19.45 -6.05 20.60
CA ASN A 399 -19.94 -7.26 21.27
C ASN A 399 -18.79 -8.21 21.62
N LEU A 400 -17.90 -8.46 20.65
CA LEU A 400 -16.74 -9.30 20.85
C LEU A 400 -15.79 -8.74 21.91
N LEU A 401 -15.56 -7.42 21.92
CA LEU A 401 -14.74 -6.75 22.92
C LEU A 401 -15.27 -7.00 24.34
N CYS A 402 -16.58 -6.86 24.54
CA CYS A 402 -17.20 -7.14 25.84
C CYS A 402 -17.08 -8.62 26.24
N VAL A 403 -17.22 -9.55 25.29
CA VAL A 403 -17.06 -11.00 25.55
C VAL A 403 -15.61 -11.35 25.91
N VAL A 404 -14.63 -10.79 25.20
CA VAL A 404 -13.21 -11.00 25.50
C VAL A 404 -12.86 -10.41 26.87
N PHE A 405 -13.39 -9.23 27.19
CA PHE A 405 -13.19 -8.62 28.50
C PHE A 405 -13.84 -9.40 29.63
N SER A 406 -15.08 -9.92 29.46
CA SER A 406 -15.71 -10.75 30.48
C SER A 406 -14.94 -12.05 30.72
N ASN A 407 -14.36 -12.63 29.67
CA ASN A 407 -13.49 -13.81 29.76
C ASN A 407 -12.20 -13.51 30.55
N LEU A 408 -11.58 -12.35 30.33
CA LEU A 408 -10.43 -11.87 31.13
C LEU A 408 -10.77 -11.73 32.62
N CYS A 409 -12.01 -11.37 32.92
CA CYS A 409 -12.51 -11.25 34.29
C CYS A 409 -13.14 -12.54 34.85
N PHE A 410 -13.08 -13.65 34.12
CA PHE A 410 -13.62 -14.95 34.51
C PHE A 410 -15.15 -14.98 34.77
N LEU A 411 -15.93 -14.06 34.18
CA LEU A 411 -17.39 -13.99 34.32
C LEU A 411 -18.12 -14.70 33.16
N GLY A 412 -18.24 -16.03 33.26
CA GLY A 412 -19.14 -16.85 32.42
C GLY A 412 -18.71 -17.06 30.95
N ASP A 413 -19.38 -17.97 30.25
CA ASP A 413 -19.06 -18.33 28.86
C ASP A 413 -19.91 -17.53 27.86
N GLY A 414 -19.26 -16.77 26.97
CA GLY A 414 -19.91 -15.94 25.94
C GLY A 414 -20.30 -16.68 24.66
N THR A 415 -20.26 -18.02 24.67
CA THR A 415 -20.42 -18.88 23.48
C THR A 415 -21.72 -18.68 22.73
N THR A 416 -22.84 -18.53 23.42
CA THR A 416 -24.15 -18.28 22.79
C THR A 416 -24.17 -16.95 22.03
N THR A 417 -23.64 -15.89 22.64
CA THR A 417 -23.50 -14.57 22.00
C THR A 417 -22.55 -14.63 20.81
N GLN A 418 -21.41 -15.32 20.93
CA GLN A 418 -20.45 -15.51 19.84
C GLN A 418 -21.07 -16.21 18.63
N LEU A 419 -21.82 -17.30 18.85
CA LEU A 419 -22.51 -18.03 17.79
C LEU A 419 -23.58 -17.17 17.11
N ALA A 420 -24.37 -16.43 17.88
CA ALA A 420 -25.40 -15.53 17.33
C ALA A 420 -24.79 -14.40 16.49
N VAL A 421 -23.73 -13.74 16.97
CA VAL A 421 -22.99 -12.71 16.21
C VAL A 421 -22.41 -13.32 14.93
N THR A 422 -21.84 -14.53 14.99
CA THR A 422 -21.32 -15.22 13.81
C THR A 422 -22.39 -15.39 12.74
N LEU A 423 -23.58 -15.88 13.13
CA LEU A 423 -24.69 -16.08 12.21
C LEU A 423 -25.15 -14.78 11.55
N ILE A 424 -25.26 -13.70 12.33
CA ILE A 424 -25.62 -12.36 11.81
C ILE A 424 -24.59 -11.90 10.77
N LEU A 425 -23.29 -12.04 11.06
CA LEU A 425 -22.25 -11.62 10.13
C LEU A 425 -22.26 -12.45 8.82
N ILE A 426 -22.52 -13.75 8.90
CA ILE A 426 -22.64 -14.61 7.71
C ILE A 426 -23.83 -14.17 6.85
N ILE A 427 -24.97 -13.84 7.47
CA ILE A 427 -26.15 -13.33 6.75
C ILE A 427 -25.82 -12.03 6.01
N GLN A 428 -25.05 -11.12 6.64
CA GLN A 428 -24.64 -9.85 6.02
C GLN A 428 -23.63 -10.00 4.86
N LEU A 429 -22.98 -11.16 4.75
CA LEU A 429 -22.17 -11.46 3.57
C LEU A 429 -23.04 -11.78 2.34
N LEU A 430 -24.29 -12.23 2.54
CA LEU A 430 -25.24 -12.47 1.46
C LEU A 430 -25.82 -11.13 0.96
N PRO A 431 -25.89 -10.91 -0.37
CA PRO A 431 -26.47 -9.68 -0.92
C PRO A 431 -28.00 -9.69 -0.69
N THR A 432 -28.47 -9.14 0.44
CA THR A 432 -29.91 -9.11 0.75
C THR A 432 -30.40 -7.77 1.34
N LEU A 433 -31.69 -7.52 1.13
CA LEU A 433 -32.48 -6.29 1.33
C LEU A 433 -32.28 -5.53 2.65
N LEU A 434 -32.53 -4.22 2.59
CA LEU A 434 -32.57 -3.22 3.68
C LEU A 434 -33.21 -3.72 5.00
N LEU A 435 -34.27 -4.52 4.92
CA LEU A 435 -34.98 -5.06 6.10
C LEU A 435 -34.09 -5.98 6.96
N THR A 436 -33.17 -6.71 6.33
CA THR A 436 -32.22 -7.60 7.02
C THR A 436 -31.19 -6.80 7.84
N SER A 437 -30.78 -5.63 7.35
CA SER A 437 -29.81 -4.75 8.00
C SER A 437 -30.37 -4.14 9.29
N VAL A 438 -31.63 -3.66 9.25
CA VAL A 438 -32.30 -3.08 10.45
C VAL A 438 -32.44 -4.12 11.56
N LEU A 439 -32.90 -5.33 11.23
CA LEU A 439 -33.04 -6.41 12.21
C LEU A 439 -31.68 -6.82 12.80
N SER A 440 -30.63 -6.86 11.98
CA SER A 440 -29.27 -7.20 12.41
C SER A 440 -28.74 -6.18 13.42
N ILE A 441 -28.93 -4.88 13.17
CA ILE A 441 -28.54 -3.81 14.10
C ILE A 441 -29.29 -3.95 15.43
N ALA A 442 -30.61 -4.16 15.39
CA ALA A 442 -31.41 -4.30 16.60
C ALA A 442 -30.96 -5.50 17.48
N LEU A 443 -30.67 -6.65 16.85
CA LEU A 443 -30.16 -7.83 17.55
C LEU A 443 -28.76 -7.59 18.15
N LEU A 444 -27.86 -6.94 17.41
CA LEU A 444 -26.52 -6.63 17.90
C LEU A 444 -26.53 -5.65 19.07
N LEU A 445 -27.44 -4.65 19.07
CA LEU A 445 -27.63 -3.74 20.20
C LEU A 445 -28.16 -4.47 21.43
N TYR A 446 -29.10 -5.40 21.26
CA TYR A 446 -29.59 -6.24 22.35
C TYR A 446 -28.46 -7.05 23.01
N PHE A 447 -27.63 -7.73 22.19
CA PHE A 447 -26.47 -8.46 22.72
C PHE A 447 -25.44 -7.54 23.38
N LEU A 448 -25.22 -6.34 22.83
CA LEU A 448 -24.27 -5.38 23.39
C LEU A 448 -24.70 -4.96 24.80
N LEU A 449 -25.98 -4.62 24.99
CA LEU A 449 -26.53 -4.26 26.30
C LEU A 449 -26.33 -5.39 27.32
N GLN A 450 -26.60 -6.64 26.94
CA GLN A 450 -26.38 -7.79 27.82
C GLN A 450 -24.91 -7.91 28.24
N ASN A 451 -23.98 -7.72 27.30
CA ASN A 451 -22.55 -7.87 27.56
C ASN A 451 -21.97 -6.70 28.36
N VAL A 452 -22.44 -5.47 28.13
CA VAL A 452 -22.05 -4.29 28.94
C VAL A 452 -22.43 -4.48 30.40
N VAL A 453 -23.61 -5.04 30.69
CA VAL A 453 -24.02 -5.36 32.07
C VAL A 453 -23.07 -6.38 32.72
N LYS A 454 -22.58 -7.37 31.97
CA LYS A 454 -21.56 -8.32 32.47
C LYS A 454 -20.24 -7.61 32.77
N VAL A 455 -19.78 -6.75 31.86
CA VAL A 455 -18.54 -5.96 32.02
C VAL A 455 -18.61 -5.03 33.23
N ALA A 456 -19.73 -4.32 33.43
CA ALA A 456 -19.91 -3.40 34.55
C ALA A 456 -19.74 -4.09 35.92
N ARG A 457 -20.08 -5.39 36.03
CA ARG A 457 -19.87 -6.18 37.25
C ARG A 457 -18.39 -6.51 37.52
N CYS A 458 -17.52 -6.40 36.52
CA CYS A 458 -16.09 -6.68 36.63
C CYS A 458 -15.25 -5.48 37.12
N VAL A 459 -15.70 -4.25 36.84
CA VAL A 459 -14.86 -3.06 37.02
C VAL A 459 -14.74 -2.74 38.51
N LYS A 460 -13.60 -3.10 39.10
CA LYS A 460 -13.18 -2.67 40.44
C LYS A 460 -11.96 -1.76 40.32
N PRO A 461 -11.85 -0.67 41.10
CA PRO A 461 -10.64 0.12 41.18
C PRO A 461 -9.50 -0.76 41.72
N ASN A 462 -8.39 -0.85 40.99
CA ASN A 462 -7.24 -1.68 41.34
C ASN A 462 -5.93 -1.00 40.91
N ASP A 463 -4.80 -1.54 41.37
CA ASP A 463 -3.41 -1.11 41.16
C ASP A 463 -2.95 -1.01 39.68
N ASN A 464 -3.81 -1.39 38.73
CA ASN A 464 -3.56 -1.36 37.28
C ASN A 464 -3.87 0.01 36.63
N GLY A 465 -4.22 1.04 37.42
CA GLY A 465 -4.68 2.34 36.92
C GLY A 465 -3.77 2.99 35.87
N ILE A 466 -2.45 2.83 35.99
CA ILE A 466 -1.49 3.36 35.00
C ILE A 466 -1.71 2.77 33.61
N PHE A 467 -1.89 1.44 33.51
CA PHE A 467 -2.11 0.79 32.21
C PHE A 467 -3.46 1.17 31.61
N ILE A 468 -4.48 1.38 32.45
CA ILE A 468 -5.79 1.87 32.01
C ILE A 468 -5.64 3.28 31.44
N ILE A 469 -4.97 4.19 32.16
CA ILE A 469 -4.71 5.56 31.70
C ILE A 469 -3.94 5.55 30.38
N CYS A 470 -2.84 4.79 30.31
CA CYS A 470 -2.03 4.65 29.10
C CYS A 470 -2.83 4.10 27.92
N THR A 471 -3.69 3.09 28.15
CA THR A 471 -4.56 2.53 27.12
C THR A 471 -5.57 3.59 26.65
N VAL A 472 -6.23 4.30 27.56
CA VAL A 472 -7.18 5.37 27.21
C VAL A 472 -6.50 6.46 26.39
N LEU A 473 -5.30 6.91 26.79
CA LEU A 473 -4.54 7.92 26.05
C LEU A 473 -4.19 7.45 24.64
N TYR A 474 -3.74 6.19 24.49
CA TYR A 474 -3.48 5.60 23.17
C TYR A 474 -4.74 5.53 22.31
N LEU A 475 -5.87 5.06 22.85
CA LEU A 475 -7.12 5.00 22.09
C LEU A 475 -7.62 6.38 21.67
N SER A 476 -7.47 7.38 22.53
CA SER A 476 -7.76 8.77 22.20
C SER A 476 -6.85 9.30 21.10
N SER A 477 -5.58 8.89 21.07
CA SER A 477 -4.64 9.34 20.03
C SER A 477 -5.02 8.80 18.65
N LEU A 478 -5.69 7.64 18.55
CA LEU A 478 -6.20 7.09 17.29
C LEU A 478 -7.35 7.90 16.66
N GLN A 479 -7.87 8.93 17.32
CA GLN A 479 -8.92 9.81 16.78
C GLN A 479 -8.36 10.96 15.91
N SER A 480 -7.04 11.14 15.88
CA SER A 480 -6.38 12.25 15.18
C SER A 480 -5.38 11.74 14.16
N SER A 481 -5.42 12.28 12.94
CA SER A 481 -4.49 11.90 11.87
C SER A 481 -3.03 12.14 12.27
N SER A 482 -2.72 13.30 12.86
CA SER A 482 -1.34 13.62 13.28
C SER A 482 -0.81 12.68 14.36
N PHE A 483 -1.67 12.21 15.27
CA PHE A 483 -1.27 11.23 16.27
C PHE A 483 -1.13 9.81 15.71
N ILE A 484 -1.85 9.47 14.63
CA ILE A 484 -1.64 8.21 13.90
C ILE A 484 -0.32 8.27 13.14
N GLU A 485 -0.01 9.37 12.45
CA GLU A 485 1.29 9.55 11.76
C GLU A 485 2.46 9.45 12.76
N GLU A 486 2.31 10.06 13.93
CA GLU A 486 3.33 10.11 14.99
C GLU A 486 3.13 9.05 16.10
N GLU A 487 2.42 7.95 15.81
CA GLU A 487 2.02 6.95 16.81
C GLU A 487 3.21 6.36 17.58
N HIS A 488 4.36 6.28 16.93
CA HIS A 488 5.62 5.85 17.53
C HIS A 488 5.96 6.63 18.82
N GLN A 489 5.66 7.94 18.88
CA GLN A 489 5.89 8.77 20.07
C GLN A 489 5.04 8.28 21.25
N THR A 490 3.78 7.93 21.01
CA THR A 490 2.88 7.39 22.03
C THR A 490 3.44 6.09 22.60
N TRP A 491 3.95 5.19 21.76
CA TRP A 491 4.57 3.93 22.20
C TRP A 491 5.86 4.14 22.99
N TYR A 492 6.77 5.00 22.51
CA TYR A 492 8.00 5.34 23.22
C TYR A 492 7.72 5.93 24.60
N PHE A 493 6.78 6.88 24.68
CA PHE A 493 6.36 7.51 25.92
C PHE A 493 5.72 6.51 26.89
N MET A 494 4.84 5.64 26.38
CA MET A 494 4.13 4.65 27.18
C MET A 494 5.08 3.63 27.81
N LEU A 495 6.04 3.11 27.03
CA LEU A 495 7.05 2.19 27.54
C LEU A 495 7.94 2.86 28.59
N GLY A 496 8.47 4.06 28.27
CA GLY A 496 9.30 4.82 29.21
C GLY A 496 8.59 5.07 30.55
N THR A 497 7.32 5.49 30.49
CA THR A 497 6.49 5.75 31.68
C THR A 497 6.27 4.48 32.50
N CYS A 498 5.95 3.36 31.85
CA CYS A 498 5.74 2.08 32.52
C CYS A 498 7.02 1.59 33.23
N ILE A 499 8.18 1.70 32.59
CA ILE A 499 9.47 1.31 33.16
C ILE A 499 9.84 2.21 34.35
N LEU A 500 9.70 3.53 34.22
CA LEU A 500 9.99 4.48 35.29
C LEU A 500 9.11 4.25 36.53
N LEU A 501 7.80 4.13 36.34
CA LEU A 501 6.86 3.95 37.46
C LEU A 501 7.05 2.61 38.17
N LYS A 502 7.31 1.52 37.43
CA LYS A 502 7.62 0.22 38.04
C LYS A 502 8.99 0.22 38.71
N GLY A 503 9.99 0.83 38.10
CA GLY A 503 11.32 1.03 38.68
C GLY A 503 11.25 1.78 40.01
N TYR A 504 10.46 2.85 40.07
CA TYR A 504 10.24 3.63 41.29
C TYR A 504 9.43 2.85 42.35
N LYS A 505 8.26 2.30 42.00
CA LYS A 505 7.36 1.60 42.96
C LYS A 505 7.99 0.33 43.53
N LEU A 506 8.78 -0.39 42.73
CA LEU A 506 9.36 -1.69 43.13
C LEU A 506 10.86 -1.60 43.50
N LYS A 507 11.47 -0.41 43.44
CA LYS A 507 12.92 -0.19 43.62
C LYS A 507 13.79 -1.06 42.69
N HIS A 508 13.27 -1.41 41.52
CA HIS A 508 13.95 -2.23 40.51
C HIS A 508 14.70 -1.36 39.50
N PHE A 509 15.73 -0.65 39.96
CA PHE A 509 16.56 0.20 39.10
C PHE A 509 17.35 -0.59 38.04
N GLN A 510 17.39 -1.91 38.14
CA GLN A 510 18.00 -2.80 37.14
C GLN A 510 17.24 -2.82 35.80
N MET A 511 16.02 -2.27 35.73
CA MET A 511 15.26 -2.09 34.48
C MET A 511 15.57 -0.75 33.77
N LEU A 512 16.29 0.19 34.41
CA LEU A 512 16.66 1.48 33.82
C LEU A 512 17.48 1.40 32.52
N PRO A 513 18.32 0.37 32.26
CA PRO A 513 19.00 0.23 30.97
C PRO A 513 18.03 0.25 29.77
N ILE A 514 16.77 -0.18 29.95
CA ILE A 514 15.74 -0.13 28.90
C ILE A 514 15.50 1.32 28.44
N LEU A 515 15.60 2.32 29.31
CA LEU A 515 15.43 3.73 28.93
C LEU A 515 16.57 4.24 28.05
N ILE A 516 17.80 3.77 28.31
CA ILE A 516 18.98 4.08 27.48
C ILE A 516 18.79 3.45 26.09
N PHE A 517 18.32 2.21 26.03
CA PHE A 517 18.01 1.56 24.76
C PHE A 517 16.90 2.29 24.00
N ILE A 518 15.81 2.70 24.66
CA ILE A 518 14.76 3.49 24.00
C ILE A 518 15.34 4.77 23.40
N ARG A 519 16.26 5.45 24.09
CA ARG A 519 16.90 6.65 23.56
C ARG A 519 17.75 6.35 22.32
N PHE A 520 18.51 5.25 22.33
CA PHE A 520 19.35 4.82 21.21
C PHE A 520 18.52 4.36 20.00
N ILE A 521 17.53 3.50 20.19
CA ILE A 521 16.75 2.95 19.07
C ILE A 521 15.91 4.01 18.36
N ARG A 522 15.50 5.08 19.08
CA ARG A 522 14.78 6.22 18.50
C ARG A 522 15.58 7.00 17.45
N THR A 523 16.91 6.88 17.44
CA THR A 523 17.77 7.56 16.47
C THR A 523 18.16 6.67 15.30
N MET A 524 17.80 5.37 15.32
CA MET A 524 18.23 4.40 14.31
C MET A 524 17.62 4.70 12.95
N ASN A 525 16.29 4.83 12.88
CA ASN A 525 15.55 5.02 11.63
C ASN A 525 14.60 6.22 11.74
N PRO A 526 14.24 6.84 10.60
CA PRO A 526 13.16 7.82 10.60
C PRO A 526 11.86 7.13 11.07
N SER A 527 11.10 7.81 11.91
CA SER A 527 9.79 7.35 12.38
C SER A 527 8.81 8.53 12.27
N GLY A 528 7.63 8.28 11.73
CA GLY A 528 6.65 9.32 11.41
C GLY A 528 7.10 10.29 10.33
N ASP A 529 6.31 11.34 10.13
CA ASP A 529 6.45 12.24 8.98
C ASP A 529 7.10 13.57 9.37
N LYS A 530 6.82 14.09 10.57
CA LYS A 530 7.21 15.45 10.99
C LYS A 530 8.71 15.73 10.89
N TRP A 531 9.53 14.72 11.20
CA TRP A 531 10.98 14.83 11.26
C TRP A 531 11.69 13.90 10.28
N SER A 532 10.96 13.38 9.29
CA SER A 532 11.48 12.41 8.32
C SER A 532 12.62 12.95 7.44
N HIS A 533 12.74 14.27 7.32
CA HIS A 533 13.80 14.96 6.57
C HIS A 533 15.12 15.09 7.35
N LEU A 534 15.12 14.85 8.66
CA LEU A 534 16.34 14.97 9.47
C LEU A 534 17.22 13.72 9.33
N PRO A 535 18.56 13.88 9.32
CA PRO A 535 19.46 12.73 9.27
C PRO A 535 19.31 11.87 10.52
N THR A 536 19.34 10.56 10.32
CA THR A 536 19.28 9.52 11.35
C THR A 536 20.59 8.75 11.42
N LEU A 537 20.73 7.89 12.43
CA LEU A 537 21.94 7.09 12.60
C LEU A 537 22.11 6.09 11.45
N SER A 538 21.01 5.52 10.92
CA SER A 538 21.06 4.68 9.71
C SER A 538 21.55 5.47 8.49
N SER A 539 21.04 6.67 8.24
CA SER A 539 21.52 7.48 7.12
C SER A 539 22.99 7.88 7.28
N TRP A 540 23.45 8.09 8.52
CA TRP A 540 24.85 8.37 8.81
C TRP A 540 25.76 7.17 8.51
N PHE A 541 25.32 5.95 8.86
CA PHE A 541 26.08 4.72 8.60
C PHE A 541 26.25 4.40 7.10
N VAL A 542 25.30 4.83 6.26
CA VAL A 542 25.32 4.55 4.81
C VAL A 542 26.30 5.45 4.06
N LEU A 543 26.76 6.56 4.66
CA LEU A 543 27.77 7.43 4.05
C LEU A 543 29.11 6.68 3.92
N GLU A 544 29.79 6.83 2.77
CA GLU A 544 31.06 6.13 2.48
C GLU A 544 32.13 6.39 3.54
N GLU A 545 32.20 7.62 4.06
CA GLU A 545 33.11 8.03 5.14
C GLU A 545 32.91 7.26 6.46
N ASN A 546 31.71 6.74 6.71
CA ASN A 546 31.33 6.08 7.97
C ASN A 546 31.23 4.56 7.84
N TYR A 547 31.60 3.99 6.68
CA TYR A 547 31.46 2.57 6.37
C TYR A 547 32.17 1.65 7.38
N VAL A 548 33.28 2.10 7.98
CA VAL A 548 33.98 1.34 9.03
C VAL A 548 33.10 1.14 10.27
N PHE A 549 32.40 2.20 10.71
CA PHE A 549 31.50 2.11 11.86
C PHE A 549 30.29 1.23 11.58
N TYR A 550 29.78 1.27 10.34
CA TYR A 550 28.73 0.39 9.87
C TYR A 550 29.15 -1.09 9.97
N GLN A 551 30.37 -1.44 9.52
CA GLN A 551 30.90 -2.80 9.61
C GLN A 551 31.10 -3.26 11.07
N ILE A 552 31.59 -2.38 11.95
CA ILE A 552 31.73 -2.68 13.39
C ILE A 552 30.37 -2.97 14.02
N LEU A 553 29.35 -2.15 13.74
CA LEU A 553 27.99 -2.37 14.24
C LEU A 553 27.42 -3.70 13.72
N PHE A 554 27.60 -4.00 12.44
CA PHE A 554 27.09 -5.22 11.83
C PHE A 554 27.72 -6.48 12.46
N CYS A 555 29.05 -6.54 12.53
CA CYS A 555 29.78 -7.67 13.10
C CYS A 555 29.46 -7.87 14.59
N SER A 556 29.40 -6.78 15.37
CA SER A 556 29.04 -6.86 16.79
C SER A 556 27.61 -7.33 17.00
N SER A 557 26.68 -6.93 16.13
CA SER A 557 25.28 -7.38 16.17
C SER A 557 25.15 -8.88 15.91
N LEU A 558 25.83 -9.41 14.88
CA LEU A 558 25.85 -10.84 14.58
C LEU A 558 26.45 -11.66 15.74
N MET A 559 27.52 -11.16 16.35
CA MET A 559 28.13 -11.81 17.51
C MET A 559 27.16 -11.86 18.71
N LEU A 560 26.44 -10.76 19.00
CA LEU A 560 25.43 -10.72 20.06
C LEU A 560 24.25 -11.66 19.76
N ILE A 561 23.81 -11.74 18.50
CA ILE A 561 22.76 -12.68 18.06
C ILE A 561 23.19 -14.13 18.32
N TYR A 562 24.43 -14.50 17.98
CA TYR A 562 24.98 -15.83 18.28
C TYR A 562 24.90 -16.16 19.79
N PHE A 563 25.31 -15.23 20.65
CA PHE A 563 25.21 -15.41 22.10
C PHE A 563 23.77 -15.55 22.59
N CYS A 564 22.84 -14.75 22.06
CA CYS A 564 21.42 -14.84 22.37
C CYS A 564 20.85 -16.22 21.97
N CYS A 565 21.14 -16.71 20.76
CA CYS A 565 20.65 -18.00 20.30
C CYS A 565 21.18 -19.17 21.14
N ASN A 566 22.47 -19.18 21.48
CA ASN A 566 23.04 -20.23 22.33
C ASN A 566 22.44 -20.22 23.75
N LYS A 567 22.18 -19.03 24.29
CA LYS A 567 21.54 -18.88 25.61
C LYS A 567 20.10 -19.43 25.59
N LEU A 568 19.34 -19.18 24.53
CA LEU A 568 18.00 -19.73 24.33
C LEU A 568 18.02 -21.25 24.19
N LEU A 569 18.95 -21.79 23.38
CA LEU A 569 19.10 -23.24 23.20
C LEU A 569 19.72 -23.95 24.41
N LYS A 570 20.30 -23.19 25.36
CA LYS A 570 21.09 -23.69 26.50
C LYS A 570 22.26 -24.59 26.06
N ARG A 571 22.78 -24.39 24.85
CA ARG A 571 23.91 -25.13 24.27
C ARG A 571 24.61 -24.33 23.18
N HIS A 572 25.81 -24.78 22.81
CA HIS A 572 26.53 -24.27 21.64
C HIS A 572 26.13 -25.04 20.37
N SER A 573 25.61 -24.32 19.37
CA SER A 573 25.38 -24.87 18.03
C SER A 573 26.46 -24.41 17.05
N LEU A 574 27.05 -25.35 16.31
CA LEU A 574 28.04 -25.06 15.26
C LEU A 574 27.39 -24.61 13.94
N VAL A 575 26.09 -24.85 13.77
CA VAL A 575 25.35 -24.48 12.54
C VAL A 575 25.02 -22.99 12.51
N ILE A 576 24.65 -22.43 13.67
CA ILE A 576 24.29 -21.01 13.82
C ILE A 576 25.40 -20.05 13.35
N PRO A 577 26.67 -20.17 13.79
CA PRO A 577 27.71 -19.25 13.36
C PRO A 577 27.98 -19.34 11.85
N LEU A 578 27.85 -20.53 11.23
CA LEU A 578 27.95 -20.67 9.78
C LEU A 578 26.85 -19.86 9.06
N ILE A 579 25.60 -19.98 9.51
CA ILE A 579 24.47 -19.21 8.96
C ILE A 579 24.74 -17.70 9.08
N LEU A 580 25.20 -17.22 10.24
CA LEU A 580 25.49 -15.81 10.48
C LEU A 580 26.65 -15.30 9.61
N ILE A 581 27.67 -16.12 9.35
CA ILE A 581 28.75 -15.80 8.42
C ILE A 581 28.20 -15.66 7.00
N PHE A 582 27.34 -16.58 6.55
CA PHE A 582 26.71 -16.46 5.24
C PHE A 582 25.82 -15.22 5.13
N ILE A 583 25.10 -14.85 6.19
CA ILE A 583 24.33 -13.59 6.24
C ILE A 583 25.27 -12.38 6.09
N TYR A 584 26.41 -12.37 6.77
CA TYR A 584 27.42 -11.32 6.61
C TYR A 584 27.92 -11.24 5.16
N VAL A 585 28.32 -12.37 4.59
CA VAL A 585 28.83 -12.49 3.21
C VAL A 585 27.77 -12.09 2.18
N PHE A 586 26.50 -12.43 2.41
CA PHE A 586 25.38 -12.04 1.56
C PHE A 586 25.19 -10.52 1.52
N HIS A 587 25.24 -9.85 2.67
CA HIS A 587 25.03 -8.40 2.75
C HIS A 587 26.27 -7.57 2.38
N THR A 588 27.47 -8.14 2.40
CA THR A 588 28.72 -7.39 2.16
C THR A 588 29.43 -7.72 0.84
N CYS A 589 29.52 -9.00 0.48
CA CYS A 589 30.37 -9.45 -0.62
C CYS A 589 29.56 -9.80 -1.87
N PHE A 590 28.37 -10.36 -1.68
CA PHE A 590 27.53 -10.87 -2.75
C PHE A 590 26.13 -10.29 -2.64
N GLU A 591 26.05 -8.99 -2.34
CA GLU A 591 24.78 -8.28 -2.26
C GLU A 591 23.95 -8.68 -3.49
N LYS A 592 22.72 -9.16 -3.26
CA LYS A 592 21.78 -9.59 -4.30
C LYS A 592 22.08 -10.95 -4.98
N SER A 593 23.07 -11.74 -4.54
CA SER A 593 23.30 -13.09 -5.09
C SER A 593 22.18 -14.06 -4.69
N PRO A 594 21.34 -14.53 -5.63
CA PRO A 594 20.24 -15.42 -5.30
C PRO A 594 20.74 -16.78 -4.82
N THR A 595 21.90 -17.21 -5.31
CA THR A 595 22.55 -18.46 -4.93
C THR A 595 22.93 -18.45 -3.45
N VAL A 596 23.58 -17.39 -2.98
CA VAL A 596 23.96 -17.26 -1.56
C VAL A 596 22.71 -17.18 -0.68
N GLY A 597 21.70 -16.41 -1.09
CA GLY A 597 20.40 -16.36 -0.39
C GLY A 597 19.75 -17.73 -0.26
N LYS A 598 19.69 -18.52 -1.34
CA LYS A 598 19.17 -19.91 -1.32
C LYS A 598 19.94 -20.81 -0.34
N PHE A 599 21.27 -20.69 -0.26
CA PHE A 599 22.06 -21.44 0.71
C PHE A 599 21.75 -21.06 2.15
N ILE A 600 21.50 -19.78 2.45
CA ILE A 600 21.09 -19.34 3.78
C ILE A 600 19.71 -19.92 4.14
N TRP A 601 18.74 -19.84 3.21
CA TRP A 601 17.42 -20.44 3.40
C TRP A 601 17.50 -21.94 3.70
N LEU A 602 18.31 -22.68 2.93
CA LEU A 602 18.58 -24.10 3.19
C LEU A 602 19.24 -24.32 4.55
N GLY A 603 20.18 -23.46 4.95
CA GLY A 603 20.84 -23.52 6.25
C GLY A 603 19.86 -23.32 7.42
N ILE A 604 18.97 -22.33 7.32
CA ILE A 604 17.92 -22.07 8.31
C ILE A 604 16.96 -23.28 8.39
N GLY A 605 16.51 -23.80 7.24
CA GLY A 605 15.65 -24.97 7.17
C GLY A 605 16.31 -26.24 7.74
N PHE A 606 17.58 -26.47 7.42
CA PHE A 606 18.36 -27.57 7.96
C PHE A 606 18.54 -27.46 9.47
N ASN A 607 18.84 -26.26 9.98
CA ASN A 607 18.90 -26.00 11.42
C ASN A 607 17.55 -26.32 12.09
N PHE A 608 16.43 -25.87 11.51
CA PHE A 608 15.10 -26.20 12.02
C PHE A 608 14.86 -27.71 12.07
N LEU A 609 15.15 -28.46 11.00
CA LEU A 609 14.96 -29.91 10.94
C LEU A 609 15.87 -30.69 11.91
N LEU A 610 17.16 -30.33 11.98
CA LEU A 610 18.10 -30.94 12.93
C LEU A 610 17.64 -30.76 14.37
N GLU A 611 17.09 -29.60 14.68
CA GLU A 611 16.65 -29.26 16.03
C GLU A 611 15.31 -29.93 16.37
N LEU A 612 14.38 -30.05 15.40
CA LEU A 612 13.16 -30.86 15.55
C LEU A 612 13.46 -32.31 15.91
N TYR A 613 14.49 -32.90 15.31
CA TYR A 613 14.90 -34.29 15.58
C TYR A 613 15.52 -34.47 16.97
N ARG A 614 16.18 -33.43 17.52
CA ARG A 614 17.01 -33.54 18.73
C ARG A 614 16.30 -33.22 20.05
N PHE A 615 15.14 -32.55 20.06
CA PHE A 615 14.61 -31.93 21.29
C PHE A 615 13.13 -32.21 21.61
N LYS A 616 12.83 -32.06 22.92
CA LYS A 616 11.47 -32.07 23.51
C LYS A 616 10.84 -30.66 23.69
N ASN A 617 11.61 -29.57 23.56
CA ASN A 617 11.10 -28.19 23.75
C ASN A 617 11.11 -27.37 22.45
N TYR A 618 10.02 -27.49 21.69
CA TYR A 618 9.87 -26.85 20.39
C TYR A 618 9.87 -25.30 20.43
N ALA A 619 9.43 -24.68 21.53
CA ALA A 619 9.17 -23.23 21.54
C ALA A 619 10.45 -22.37 21.43
N ASP A 620 11.51 -22.71 22.19
CA ASP A 620 12.79 -21.98 22.12
C ASP A 620 13.45 -22.09 20.74
N GLN A 621 13.19 -23.20 20.03
CA GLN A 621 13.73 -23.45 18.68
C GLN A 621 13.06 -22.59 17.63
N PHE A 622 11.74 -22.44 17.70
CA PHE A 622 11.00 -21.53 16.84
C PHE A 622 11.49 -20.09 17.01
N VAL A 623 11.76 -19.66 18.24
CA VAL A 623 12.36 -18.34 18.51
C VAL A 623 13.71 -18.20 17.81
N VAL A 624 14.59 -19.20 17.91
CA VAL A 624 15.92 -19.16 17.26
C VAL A 624 15.80 -19.15 15.73
N CYS A 625 14.92 -19.95 15.15
CA CYS A 625 14.72 -19.95 13.69
C CYS A 625 14.12 -18.63 13.21
N TRP A 626 13.22 -18.03 13.98
CA TRP A 626 12.69 -16.69 13.72
C TRP A 626 13.80 -15.63 13.79
N ILE A 627 14.68 -15.69 14.79
CA ILE A 627 15.84 -14.76 14.88
C ILE A 627 16.73 -14.86 13.64
N LEU A 628 17.04 -16.08 13.17
CA LEU A 628 17.88 -16.27 11.99
C LEU A 628 17.20 -15.80 10.70
N LEU A 629 15.90 -16.09 10.56
CA LEU A 629 15.06 -15.59 9.47
C LEU A 629 15.06 -14.06 9.42
N CYS A 630 14.77 -13.43 10.56
CA CYS A 630 14.76 -11.97 10.66
C CYS A 630 16.14 -11.36 10.42
N SER A 631 17.21 -12.06 10.85
CA SER A 631 18.58 -11.58 10.63
C SER A 631 18.96 -11.57 9.14
N LEU A 632 18.33 -12.42 8.33
CA LEU A 632 18.50 -12.40 6.88
C LEU A 632 17.70 -11.25 6.23
N LEU A 633 16.46 -11.04 6.67
CA LEU A 633 15.51 -10.11 6.02
C LEU A 633 15.72 -8.64 6.40
N ILE A 634 16.25 -8.35 7.59
CA ILE A 634 16.44 -6.98 8.08
C ILE A 634 17.72 -6.35 7.52
N ARG A 635 17.68 -5.04 7.24
CA ARG A 635 18.86 -4.27 6.83
C ARG A 635 19.99 -4.36 7.87
N PRO A 636 21.27 -4.44 7.49
CA PRO A 636 22.33 -4.76 8.45
C PRO A 636 22.49 -3.75 9.60
N HIS A 637 22.22 -2.46 9.38
CA HIS A 637 22.26 -1.45 10.44
C HIS A 637 21.18 -1.69 11.52
N ASN A 638 20.09 -2.39 11.20
CA ASN A 638 19.00 -2.70 12.12
C ASN A 638 19.17 -4.01 12.90
N LEU A 639 20.19 -4.82 12.59
CA LEU A 639 20.42 -6.10 13.28
C LEU A 639 20.68 -5.93 14.78
N VAL A 640 21.24 -4.80 15.20
CA VAL A 640 21.46 -4.46 16.61
C VAL A 640 20.17 -4.43 17.43
N LEU A 641 19.02 -4.18 16.78
CA LEU A 641 17.73 -4.12 17.44
C LEU A 641 17.30 -5.48 18.01
N ILE A 642 17.68 -6.60 17.38
CA ILE A 642 17.34 -7.96 17.84
C ILE A 642 17.86 -8.25 19.25
N PRO A 643 19.19 -8.17 19.52
CA PRO A 643 19.72 -8.45 20.85
C PRO A 643 19.23 -7.43 21.90
N ILE A 644 19.05 -6.16 21.53
CA ILE A 644 18.50 -5.14 22.46
C ILE A 644 17.06 -5.50 22.85
N CYS A 645 16.23 -5.92 21.91
CA CYS A 645 14.84 -6.33 22.17
C CYS A 645 14.80 -7.52 23.14
N LEU A 646 15.55 -8.59 22.84
CA LEU A 646 15.62 -9.79 23.68
C LEU A 646 16.15 -9.51 25.08
N PHE A 647 17.19 -8.67 25.18
CA PHE A 647 17.74 -8.26 26.48
C PHE A 647 16.72 -7.46 27.29
N SER A 648 15.97 -6.55 26.65
CA SER A 648 14.91 -5.78 27.30
C SER A 648 13.79 -6.70 27.82
N CYS A 649 13.35 -7.68 27.03
CA CYS A 649 12.38 -8.68 27.46
C CYS A 649 12.89 -9.52 28.63
N ALA A 650 14.16 -9.95 28.60
CA ALA A 650 14.77 -10.73 29.67
C ALA A 650 14.85 -9.94 30.99
N LEU A 651 15.20 -8.64 30.94
CA LEU A 651 15.18 -7.78 32.13
C LEU A 651 13.78 -7.70 32.75
N VAL A 652 12.74 -7.51 31.92
CA VAL A 652 11.35 -7.44 32.39
C VAL A 652 10.94 -8.75 33.07
N GLN A 653 11.24 -9.90 32.47
CA GLN A 653 10.92 -11.22 33.04
C GLN A 653 11.70 -11.53 34.33
N ASN A 654 12.94 -11.07 34.45
CA ASN A 654 13.77 -11.35 35.63
C ASN A 654 13.38 -10.51 36.85
N TYR A 655 12.94 -9.26 36.64
CA TYR A 655 12.71 -8.31 37.75
C TYR A 655 11.25 -8.10 38.10
N LEU A 656 10.31 -8.37 37.19
CA LEU A 656 8.88 -8.33 37.54
C LEU A 656 8.41 -9.71 37.96
N LYS A 657 7.51 -9.75 38.97
CA LYS A 657 6.93 -11.01 39.47
C LYS A 657 5.50 -11.27 38.97
N ASN A 658 4.79 -10.22 38.59
CA ASN A 658 3.39 -10.32 38.19
C ASN A 658 3.30 -10.63 36.69
N SER A 659 2.73 -11.79 36.35
CA SER A 659 2.60 -12.29 34.99
C SER A 659 1.85 -11.33 34.06
N LEU A 660 0.82 -10.63 34.55
CA LEU A 660 0.09 -9.60 33.79
C LEU A 660 1.01 -8.45 33.38
N HIS A 661 1.79 -7.94 34.34
CA HIS A 661 2.73 -6.85 34.09
C HIS A 661 3.86 -7.27 33.14
N ILE A 662 4.41 -8.47 33.32
CA ILE A 662 5.43 -9.04 32.43
C ILE A 662 4.88 -9.10 31.00
N THR A 663 3.69 -9.68 30.83
CA THR A 663 3.08 -9.87 29.51
C THR A 663 2.77 -8.54 28.83
N MET A 664 2.18 -7.58 29.55
CA MET A 664 1.87 -6.27 28.94
C MET A 664 3.12 -5.48 28.55
N ILE A 665 4.15 -5.42 29.41
CA ILE A 665 5.36 -4.65 29.12
C ILE A 665 6.18 -5.31 28.00
N THR A 666 6.23 -6.64 27.95
CA THR A 666 6.90 -7.34 26.84
C THR A 666 6.20 -7.05 25.52
N LEU A 667 4.88 -7.23 25.41
CA LEU A 667 4.12 -6.90 24.18
C LEU A 667 4.30 -5.43 23.77
N LEU A 668 4.40 -4.51 24.74
CA LEU A 668 4.70 -3.10 24.50
C LEU A 668 6.11 -2.88 23.92
N ILE A 669 7.12 -3.64 24.37
CA ILE A 669 8.45 -3.64 23.75
C ILE A 669 8.34 -4.03 22.27
N GLY A 670 7.56 -5.06 21.93
CA GLY A 670 7.36 -5.48 20.54
C GLY A 670 6.82 -4.35 19.64
N LYS A 671 5.87 -3.56 20.15
CA LYS A 671 5.33 -2.37 19.45
C LYS A 671 6.35 -1.25 19.30
N VAL A 672 7.13 -0.97 20.34
CA VAL A 672 8.20 0.03 20.26
C VAL A 672 9.24 -0.34 19.21
N PHE A 673 9.62 -1.61 19.15
CA PHE A 673 10.61 -2.10 18.19
C PHE A 673 10.07 -2.21 16.76
N PHE A 674 8.77 -2.40 16.57
CA PHE A 674 8.13 -2.27 15.26
C PHE A 674 8.42 -0.90 14.63
N PHE A 675 8.23 0.19 15.37
CA PHE A 675 8.54 1.54 14.89
C PHE A 675 10.05 1.82 14.83
N ALA A 676 10.82 1.31 15.80
CA ALA A 676 12.28 1.49 15.81
C ALA A 676 12.99 0.87 14.59
N GLN A 677 12.40 -0.14 13.96
CA GLN A 677 12.87 -0.74 12.70
C GLN A 677 12.67 0.20 11.48
N GLY A 678 11.88 1.27 11.62
CA GLY A 678 11.53 2.18 10.52
C GLY A 678 10.14 1.97 9.94
N ASN A 679 9.36 1.02 10.48
CA ASN A 679 7.96 0.84 10.05
C ASN A 679 7.09 2.00 10.56
N GLY A 680 6.03 2.32 9.82
CA GLY A 680 5.02 3.31 10.17
C GLY A 680 3.61 2.83 9.83
N ASN A 681 2.65 3.74 9.91
CA ASN A 681 1.25 3.47 9.56
C ASN A 681 0.93 3.74 8.08
N SER A 682 1.95 3.90 7.22
CA SER A 682 1.82 4.22 5.80
C SER A 682 2.45 3.14 4.92
N PHE A 683 1.92 2.90 3.71
CA PHE A 683 2.51 1.97 2.75
C PHE A 683 3.94 2.34 2.37
N ALA A 684 4.25 3.64 2.36
CA ALA A 684 5.58 4.15 2.08
C ALA A 684 6.64 3.73 3.13
N SER A 685 6.23 3.11 4.24
CA SER A 685 7.16 2.61 5.28
C SER A 685 7.43 1.10 5.17
N VAL A 686 6.72 0.39 4.29
CA VAL A 686 6.90 -1.06 4.10
C VAL A 686 8.14 -1.28 3.24
N ASP A 687 9.15 -1.97 3.78
CA ASP A 687 10.37 -2.30 3.04
C ASP A 687 10.12 -3.46 2.07
N VAL A 688 9.74 -3.12 0.83
CA VAL A 688 9.45 -4.08 -0.25
C VAL A 688 10.71 -4.87 -0.63
N ALA A 689 11.91 -4.31 -0.49
CA ALA A 689 13.16 -4.97 -0.85
C ALA A 689 13.40 -6.26 -0.04
N SER A 690 12.91 -6.29 1.21
CA SER A 690 12.98 -7.48 2.07
C SER A 690 12.28 -8.71 1.48
N GLY A 691 11.31 -8.52 0.57
CA GLY A 691 10.56 -9.58 -0.08
C GLY A 691 11.35 -10.41 -1.09
N TYR A 692 12.50 -9.91 -1.54
CA TYR A 692 13.27 -10.45 -2.67
C TYR A 692 14.51 -11.22 -2.26
N VAL A 693 14.71 -11.43 -0.96
CA VAL A 693 15.94 -12.00 -0.43
C VAL A 693 16.07 -13.47 -0.86
N GLY A 694 17.03 -13.73 -1.76
CA GLY A 694 17.30 -15.05 -2.31
C GLY A 694 16.44 -15.46 -3.51
N LEU A 695 15.70 -14.52 -4.11
CA LEU A 695 14.87 -14.77 -5.30
C LEU A 695 15.56 -14.30 -6.59
N GLN A 696 15.31 -15.01 -7.69
CA GLN A 696 15.75 -14.63 -9.06
C GLN A 696 14.63 -13.97 -9.86
N SER A 697 13.39 -14.17 -9.47
CA SER A 697 12.20 -13.69 -10.15
C SER A 697 11.11 -13.40 -9.13
N TYR A 698 10.15 -12.54 -9.49
CA TYR A 698 9.01 -12.24 -8.65
C TYR A 698 8.10 -13.47 -8.47
N VAL A 699 7.96 -13.94 -7.23
CA VAL A 699 6.99 -14.97 -6.85
C VAL A 699 6.05 -14.36 -5.81
N PRO A 700 4.82 -13.97 -6.18
CA PRO A 700 3.96 -13.13 -5.35
C PRO A 700 3.79 -13.63 -3.91
N SER A 701 3.51 -14.93 -3.75
CA SER A 701 3.28 -15.56 -2.45
C SER A 701 4.49 -15.55 -1.54
N ILE A 702 5.69 -15.78 -2.09
CA ILE A 702 6.94 -15.82 -1.31
C ILE A 702 7.34 -14.40 -0.93
N VAL A 703 7.28 -13.47 -1.88
CA VAL A 703 7.60 -12.06 -1.65
C VAL A 703 6.70 -11.47 -0.57
N PHE A 704 5.39 -11.70 -0.70
CA PHE A 704 4.42 -11.25 0.30
C PHE A 704 4.73 -11.82 1.69
N LEU A 705 5.03 -13.13 1.79
CA LEU A 705 5.37 -13.76 3.06
C LEU A 705 6.65 -13.17 3.67
N GLN A 706 7.69 -12.95 2.86
CA GLN A 706 8.94 -12.36 3.32
C GLN A 706 8.75 -10.92 3.83
N ILE A 707 7.97 -10.09 3.12
CA ILE A 707 7.62 -8.72 3.56
C ILE A 707 6.88 -8.76 4.91
N VAL A 708 5.88 -9.64 5.05
CA VAL A 708 5.13 -9.79 6.31
C VAL A 708 6.07 -10.22 7.46
N CYS A 709 6.97 -11.18 7.22
CA CYS A 709 7.96 -11.60 8.20
C CYS A 709 8.91 -10.47 8.60
N HIS A 710 9.36 -9.66 7.63
CA HIS A 710 10.19 -8.48 7.90
C HIS A 710 9.44 -7.44 8.72
N THR A 711 8.26 -7.00 8.28
CA THR A 711 7.46 -5.95 8.90
C THR A 711 7.06 -6.28 10.34
N TYR A 712 6.70 -7.54 10.63
CA TYR A 712 6.27 -7.97 11.97
C TYR A 712 7.36 -8.70 12.78
N THR A 713 8.63 -8.56 12.39
CA THR A 713 9.80 -9.14 13.08
C THR A 713 9.68 -9.09 14.61
N PHE A 714 9.57 -7.88 15.17
CA PHE A 714 9.67 -7.66 16.62
C PHE A 714 8.39 -8.00 17.39
N PRO A 715 7.18 -7.62 16.92
CA PRO A 715 5.94 -8.12 17.49
C PRO A 715 5.93 -9.64 17.63
N VAL A 716 6.29 -10.37 16.56
CA VAL A 716 6.32 -11.84 16.55
C VAL A 716 7.39 -12.37 17.50
N LEU A 717 8.61 -11.82 17.43
CA LEU A 717 9.72 -12.23 18.28
C LEU A 717 9.36 -12.16 19.76
N VAL A 718 8.72 -11.07 20.18
CA VAL A 718 8.29 -10.84 21.55
C VAL A 718 7.15 -11.78 21.96
N THR A 719 6.17 -12.01 21.09
CA THR A 719 5.09 -12.97 21.35
C THR A 719 5.67 -14.37 21.55
N LEU A 720 6.51 -14.83 20.62
CA LEU A 720 7.17 -16.14 20.70
C LEU A 720 8.06 -16.26 21.94
N PHE A 721 8.77 -15.20 22.33
CA PHE A 721 9.60 -15.21 23.54
C PHE A 721 8.76 -15.33 24.82
N THR A 722 7.62 -14.64 24.88
CA THR A 722 6.79 -14.54 26.09
C THR A 722 5.82 -15.73 26.25
N ILE A 723 5.39 -16.34 25.16
CA ILE A 723 4.47 -17.48 25.17
C ILE A 723 5.08 -18.72 25.86
N THR A 724 6.41 -18.83 25.87
CA THR A 724 7.16 -19.90 26.55
C THR A 724 6.90 -19.94 28.05
N THR A 725 6.63 -18.79 28.67
CA THR A 725 6.43 -18.65 30.11
C THR A 725 4.97 -18.37 30.48
N HIS A 726 4.24 -17.59 29.68
CA HIS A 726 2.90 -17.08 30.02
C HIS A 726 1.85 -17.27 28.91
N SER A 727 1.84 -18.44 28.26
CA SER A 727 1.02 -18.70 27.06
C SER A 727 -0.44 -18.25 27.09
N ARG A 728 -1.21 -18.60 28.13
CA ARG A 728 -2.64 -18.24 28.21
C ARG A 728 -2.86 -16.73 28.25
N LEU A 729 -2.05 -16.04 29.06
CA LEU A 729 -2.22 -14.61 29.31
C LEU A 729 -1.79 -13.77 28.11
N VAL A 730 -0.76 -14.21 27.38
CA VAL A 730 -0.36 -13.62 26.09
C VAL A 730 -1.53 -13.59 25.13
N TRP A 731 -2.21 -14.72 24.91
CA TRP A 731 -3.36 -14.78 23.99
C TRP A 731 -4.54 -13.93 24.47
N GLU A 732 -4.88 -13.99 25.76
CA GLU A 732 -6.00 -13.22 26.31
C GLU A 732 -5.78 -11.71 26.17
N ILE A 733 -4.57 -11.21 26.48
CA ILE A 733 -4.22 -9.79 26.36
C ILE A 733 -4.10 -9.37 24.90
N SER A 734 -3.42 -10.16 24.06
CA SER A 734 -3.23 -9.82 22.65
C SER A 734 -4.56 -9.74 21.91
N ILE A 735 -5.49 -10.69 22.15
CA ILE A 735 -6.85 -10.64 21.56
C ILE A 735 -7.60 -9.42 22.09
N PHE A 736 -7.59 -9.18 23.40
CA PHE A 736 -8.29 -8.04 23.99
C PHE A 736 -7.79 -6.71 23.42
N PHE A 737 -6.48 -6.48 23.45
CA PHE A 737 -5.87 -5.25 22.97
C PHE A 737 -6.07 -5.08 21.45
N ARG A 738 -6.06 -6.19 20.69
CA ARG A 738 -6.33 -6.15 19.26
C ARG A 738 -7.76 -5.76 18.95
N THR A 739 -8.73 -6.42 19.56
CA THR A 739 -10.14 -6.09 19.39
C THR A 739 -10.42 -4.65 19.82
N LEU A 740 -9.83 -4.21 20.93
CA LEU A 740 -9.96 -2.84 21.43
C LEU A 740 -9.41 -1.81 20.42
N THR A 741 -8.20 -2.04 19.91
CA THR A 741 -7.58 -1.17 18.89
C THR A 741 -8.43 -1.13 17.63
N LEU A 742 -8.88 -2.29 17.12
CA LEU A 742 -9.73 -2.36 15.93
C LEU A 742 -11.06 -1.64 16.11
N VAL A 743 -11.77 -1.84 17.23
CA VAL A 743 -13.02 -1.13 17.53
C VAL A 743 -12.77 0.37 17.46
N THR A 744 -11.72 0.86 18.11
CA THR A 744 -11.40 2.29 18.16
C THR A 744 -11.01 2.83 16.80
N THR A 745 -10.16 2.14 16.04
CA THR A 745 -9.77 2.54 14.68
C THR A 745 -10.96 2.54 13.73
N CYS A 746 -11.78 1.49 13.74
CA CYS A 746 -12.99 1.40 12.91
C CYS A 746 -14.00 2.50 13.27
N THR A 747 -14.17 2.79 14.56
CA THR A 747 -15.04 3.88 15.03
C THR A 747 -14.48 5.25 14.63
N ALA A 748 -13.18 5.48 14.80
CA ALA A 748 -12.51 6.70 14.36
C ALA A 748 -12.70 6.92 12.87
N ILE A 749 -12.53 5.87 12.07
CA ILE A 749 -12.73 5.87 10.63
C ILE A 749 -14.17 6.19 10.26
N LEU A 750 -15.16 5.56 10.91
CA LEU A 750 -16.57 5.85 10.62
C LEU A 750 -16.91 7.33 10.89
N ILE A 751 -16.36 7.90 11.96
CA ILE A 751 -16.54 9.32 12.33
C ILE A 751 -15.79 10.23 11.35
N GLN A 752 -14.56 9.87 10.99
CA GLN A 752 -13.65 10.66 10.16
C GLN A 752 -13.69 10.26 8.68
N ARG A 753 -14.73 9.56 8.21
CA ARG A 753 -14.78 9.01 6.85
C ARG A 753 -14.77 10.09 5.74
N HIS A 754 -15.19 11.30 6.08
CA HIS A 754 -15.15 12.47 5.18
C HIS A 754 -13.94 13.38 5.45
N HIS A 755 -13.03 12.97 6.34
CA HIS A 755 -11.82 13.73 6.66
C HIS A 755 -10.83 13.68 5.50
N LEU A 756 -10.12 14.78 5.25
CA LEU A 756 -9.16 14.91 4.14
C LEU A 756 -8.10 13.78 4.13
N PHE A 757 -7.70 13.31 5.31
CA PHE A 757 -6.68 12.27 5.50
C PHE A 757 -7.24 10.84 5.60
N VAL A 758 -8.51 10.61 5.27
CA VAL A 758 -9.13 9.28 5.36
C VAL A 758 -8.36 8.24 4.52
N TRP A 759 -7.94 8.60 3.31
CA TRP A 759 -7.24 7.70 2.39
C TRP A 759 -5.72 7.63 2.61
N SER A 760 -5.10 8.69 3.13
CA SER A 760 -3.65 8.77 3.30
C SER A 760 -3.16 8.31 4.67
N VAL A 761 -4.00 8.36 5.71
CA VAL A 761 -3.61 8.03 7.09
C VAL A 761 -4.50 6.95 7.69
N PHE A 762 -5.82 7.16 7.67
CA PHE A 762 -6.73 6.26 8.36
C PHE A 762 -6.91 4.91 7.66
N ALA A 763 -7.05 4.89 6.33
CA ALA A 763 -7.17 3.65 5.55
C ALA A 763 -5.89 2.79 5.60
N PRO A 764 -4.66 3.35 5.46
CA PRO A 764 -3.43 2.62 5.71
C PRO A 764 -3.34 2.07 7.15
N LYS A 765 -3.71 2.87 8.17
CA LYS A 765 -3.77 2.39 9.56
C LYS A 765 -4.69 1.19 9.71
N LEU A 766 -5.89 1.23 9.13
CA LEU A 766 -6.82 0.11 9.13
C LEU A 766 -6.19 -1.15 8.53
N LEU A 767 -5.49 -1.03 7.40
CA LEU A 767 -4.81 -2.18 6.78
C LEU A 767 -3.65 -2.71 7.63
N VAL A 768 -2.83 -1.85 8.23
CA VAL A 768 -1.76 -2.27 9.16
C VAL A 768 -2.35 -3.03 10.36
N GLU A 769 -3.47 -2.57 10.91
CA GLU A 769 -4.18 -3.25 11.99
C GLU A 769 -4.83 -4.56 11.51
N SER A 770 -5.32 -4.60 10.27
CA SER A 770 -5.89 -5.80 9.63
C SER A 770 -4.85 -6.90 9.47
N PHE A 771 -3.69 -6.58 8.89
CA PHE A 771 -2.60 -7.54 8.72
C PHE A 771 -2.07 -8.04 10.06
N ASN A 772 -2.01 -7.19 11.07
CA ASN A 772 -1.62 -7.60 12.41
C ASN A 772 -2.62 -8.61 13.03
N CYS A 773 -3.93 -8.52 12.70
CA CYS A 773 -4.90 -9.54 13.12
C CYS A 773 -4.67 -10.90 12.44
N ILE A 774 -4.37 -10.88 11.15
CA ILE A 774 -4.08 -12.09 10.36
C ILE A 774 -2.79 -12.74 10.88
N GLU A 775 -1.76 -11.94 11.12
CA GLU A 775 -0.47 -12.37 11.68
C GLU A 775 -0.67 -13.07 13.02
N LEU A 776 -1.37 -12.45 13.97
CA LEU A 776 -1.64 -13.03 15.29
C LEU A 776 -2.48 -14.32 15.22
N LEU A 777 -3.37 -14.46 14.23
CA LEU A 777 -4.10 -15.71 13.95
C LEU A 777 -3.14 -16.81 13.46
N VAL A 778 -2.21 -16.47 12.55
CA VAL A 778 -1.20 -17.41 12.06
C VAL A 778 -0.31 -17.89 13.20
N GLU A 779 0.14 -16.99 14.08
CA GLU A 779 0.89 -17.37 15.28
C GLU A 779 0.11 -18.36 16.18
N LEU A 780 -1.19 -18.12 16.38
CA LEU A 780 -2.05 -18.99 17.18
C LEU A 780 -2.17 -20.39 16.56
N LEU A 781 -2.32 -20.46 15.23
CA LEU A 781 -2.41 -21.72 14.50
C LEU A 781 -1.10 -22.50 14.58
N ILE A 782 0.05 -21.84 14.39
CA ILE A 782 1.37 -22.43 14.55
C ILE A 782 1.54 -22.96 15.98
N PHE A 783 1.20 -22.16 17.00
CA PHE A 783 1.27 -22.58 18.39
C PHE A 783 0.38 -23.79 18.68
N LYS A 784 -0.85 -23.82 18.14
CA LYS A 784 -1.76 -24.97 18.27
C LYS A 784 -1.18 -26.23 17.62
N PHE A 785 -0.61 -26.11 16.43
CA PHE A 785 0.06 -27.22 15.73
C PHE A 785 1.23 -27.80 16.55
N ILE A 786 2.07 -26.92 17.10
CA ILE A 786 3.19 -27.32 17.97
C ILE A 786 2.69 -28.02 19.24
N LYS A 787 1.59 -27.55 19.83
CA LYS A 787 1.04 -28.18 21.05
C LYS A 787 0.37 -29.54 20.76
N LEU A 788 -0.31 -29.69 19.63
CA LEU A 788 -0.94 -30.95 19.22
C LEU A 788 0.10 -32.04 18.91
N SER A 789 1.18 -31.69 18.21
CA SER A 789 2.28 -32.62 17.93
C SER A 789 2.94 -33.17 19.22
N LYS A 790 3.03 -32.34 20.27
CA LYS A 790 3.52 -32.77 21.59
C LYS A 790 2.58 -33.75 22.33
N CYS A 791 1.26 -33.61 22.18
CA CYS A 791 0.32 -34.57 22.78
C CYS A 791 0.41 -35.95 22.14
N ASN A 792 0.53 -36.00 20.81
CA ASN A 792 0.64 -37.27 20.08
C ASN A 792 1.96 -38.01 20.39
N SER A 793 3.07 -37.31 20.59
CA SER A 793 4.36 -37.93 20.94
C SER A 793 4.36 -38.55 22.36
N ILE A 794 3.66 -37.92 23.31
CA ILE A 794 3.52 -38.46 24.67
C ILE A 794 2.62 -39.71 24.67
N GLN A 795 1.57 -39.72 23.85
CA GLN A 795 0.65 -40.85 23.77
C GLN A 795 1.27 -42.09 23.12
N THR A 796 2.21 -41.90 22.18
CA THR A 796 3.04 -43.00 21.64
C THR A 796 4.07 -43.54 22.62
N ASP A 797 4.60 -42.72 23.54
CA ASP A 797 5.53 -43.18 24.58
C ASP A 797 4.79 -43.92 25.71
N VAL A 798 3.59 -43.50 26.09
CA VAL A 798 2.76 -44.21 27.08
C VAL A 798 2.31 -45.60 26.58
N ASN A 799 2.02 -45.73 25.28
CA ASN A 799 1.70 -47.03 24.68
C ASN A 799 2.92 -47.96 24.53
N LYS A 800 4.15 -47.46 24.64
CA LYS A 800 5.37 -48.27 24.69
C LYS A 800 5.77 -48.69 26.11
N VAL A 801 5.25 -48.03 27.15
CA VAL A 801 5.53 -48.36 28.56
C VAL A 801 4.54 -49.39 29.13
N ASN A 802 3.43 -49.69 28.43
CA ASN A 802 2.49 -50.75 28.82
C ASN A 802 2.71 -52.11 28.11
N VAL A 803 3.90 -52.32 27.54
CA VAL A 803 4.33 -53.62 27.02
C VAL A 803 5.73 -53.92 27.55
N TYR A 804 5.87 -54.09 28.87
CA TYR A 804 6.89 -54.92 29.52
C TYR A 804 6.42 -55.34 30.91
#